data_AF-A0A0N0SLD4-F1
#
_entry.id   AF-A0A0N0SLD4-F1
#
_cell.length_a   1.000
_cell.length_b   1.000
_cell.length_c   1.000
_cell.angle_alpha   90.00
_cell.angle_beta   90.00
_cell.angle_gamma   90.00
#
_symmetry.space_group_name_H-M   'P 1'
#
loop_
_entity.id
_entity.type
_entity.pdbx_description
1 polymer ?
#
loop_
_entity_poly.entity_id
_entity_poly.type
_entity_poly.pdbx_seq_one_letter_code
_entity_poly.pdbx_strand_id
1 'polypeptide(L)'
;MERETELVRLAAAAREAADGAGSVVLVFGEAGIGKSSLVKAMPERLPARARMLVGECDDLATRRPLGPFRDLVGSVGAELARAVTEGGDRHRVYEALHEELAGNPHPTVLVVEDVHWADEASLDALRFLVRRVERLPALLVLTYRDDELTSGHPLRHLLGQVSRVRRVHRLPLARLSLAAVRTLSAPGRLDPSQVYAVTSGNPFFVAEVVAAGGTGAVPPTVVDAVLARLRGLDSATVAALEQLAVVPSAVERPLIDVLLGGGVAVLTAAEQRGLLAVAPERVVFRHELIRRAIADSLPAARRIELNRTVLAALVARPGADTARIVHHAAQAGDRDAIARYGPDAAKDAAGAGAHREAAAQLRLVLRERHRYAPAELADLLERYAVECYTIADSAAAVAAQRDAVALRRSLGDVRALGADLRWLSRIHWWAGDADPAQEAAREAVAVLEHAGDDRLLALAVSNTAQLRMLSERYAEAVTHGERAISLARKAGDPAILSHALNNVGTARWRDGDPGGRRQLEESLEVALTAGEVEHACRAYANIIWNLLDTLQYAEADRFLPPAMDLAERAEHLGFLSYLHVELAMRRLAAADWDDAEKHAEFGMHDFVPARCPALTVLARVRIRRGGPPGAGELLDEAWEIAVRTRELQRTGPVAVARAEAAWLRGDPAGVVAAAAPVFAQARDLPGAPYRAELGYWLTLAGHPVPADDTDHPYALQARGQWRRAAKLWQAAGCPYEHAVALAQSAEPTDKLTALTALDTLGAEPRARLIRAELRGLGVRHIPRGPLAATRDNPAGLTERQLQVVRLLVDGLTNAEIAARLVVSVRTVDNHVRAVLDKLGAPTRRQAAVRATELGLLDDRRT
;
A
#
# COMPACT_ATOMS: atom_id res chain seq x y z
N MET A 1 -23.15 17.85 -25.47
CA MET A 1 -24.13 16.80 -25.85
C MET A 1 -23.77 15.44 -25.27
N GLU A 2 -22.60 14.85 -25.53
CA GLU A 2 -22.23 13.53 -24.94
C GLU A 2 -21.46 13.58 -23.62
N ARG A 3 -21.13 14.77 -23.11
CA ARG A 3 -20.56 14.94 -21.76
C ARG A 3 -21.56 15.53 -20.76
N GLU A 4 -22.83 15.66 -21.17
CA GLU A 4 -23.86 16.29 -20.34
C GLU A 4 -24.17 15.44 -19.11
N THR A 5 -24.21 14.11 -19.26
CA THR A 5 -24.46 13.21 -18.13
C THR A 5 -23.35 13.31 -17.08
N GLU A 6 -22.09 13.37 -17.48
CA GLU A 6 -20.94 13.55 -16.59
C GLU A 6 -20.95 14.93 -15.93
N LEU A 7 -21.22 15.99 -16.69
CA LEU A 7 -21.35 17.36 -16.16
C LEU A 7 -22.49 17.48 -15.14
N VAL A 8 -23.65 16.87 -15.42
CA VAL A 8 -24.80 16.83 -14.50
C VAL A 8 -24.44 16.11 -13.21
N ARG A 9 -23.69 15.00 -13.29
CA ARG A 9 -23.20 14.25 -12.11
C ARG A 9 -22.21 15.07 -11.29
N LEU A 10 -21.24 15.74 -11.93
CA LEU A 10 -20.30 16.64 -11.26
C LEU A 10 -21.02 17.79 -10.55
N ALA A 11 -21.98 18.43 -11.23
CA ALA A 11 -22.79 19.51 -10.66
C ALA A 11 -23.68 19.03 -9.50
N ALA A 12 -24.22 17.81 -9.59
CA ALA A 12 -24.98 17.20 -8.49
C ALA A 12 -24.10 16.95 -7.26
N ALA A 13 -22.92 16.35 -7.46
CA ALA A 13 -21.98 16.10 -6.37
C ALA A 13 -21.50 17.42 -5.72
N ALA A 14 -21.29 18.48 -6.51
CA ALA A 14 -20.95 19.80 -5.98
C ALA A 14 -22.08 20.45 -5.16
N ARG A 15 -23.35 20.18 -5.52
CA ARG A 15 -24.51 20.61 -4.72
C ARG A 15 -24.61 19.84 -3.41
N GLU A 16 -24.44 18.52 -3.43
CA GLU A 16 -24.43 17.69 -2.22
C GLU A 16 -23.31 18.13 -1.25
N ALA A 17 -22.14 18.48 -1.77
CA ALA A 17 -21.06 19.04 -0.96
C ALA A 17 -21.46 20.35 -0.26
N ALA A 18 -22.31 21.19 -0.88
CA ALA A 18 -22.82 22.41 -0.25
C ALA A 18 -23.67 22.11 1.00
N ASP A 19 -24.33 20.96 1.03
CA ASP A 19 -25.15 20.48 2.14
C ASP A 19 -24.32 19.70 3.19
N GLY A 20 -22.99 19.79 3.12
CA GLY A 20 -22.06 19.12 4.04
C GLY A 20 -21.81 17.64 3.72
N ALA A 21 -22.21 17.17 2.53
CA ALA A 21 -22.01 15.80 2.07
C ALA A 21 -20.91 15.73 0.99
N GLY A 22 -19.66 15.98 1.39
CA GLY A 22 -18.53 15.93 0.48
C GLY A 22 -18.30 14.55 -0.12
N SER A 23 -17.70 14.52 -1.31
CA SER A 23 -17.52 13.30 -2.11
C SER A 23 -16.27 13.35 -2.99
N VAL A 24 -15.90 12.18 -3.52
CA VAL A 24 -14.79 12.03 -4.48
C VAL A 24 -15.35 11.65 -5.84
N VAL A 25 -14.91 12.33 -6.89
CA VAL A 25 -15.21 11.99 -8.28
C VAL A 25 -13.91 11.58 -8.98
N LEU A 26 -13.89 10.35 -9.48
CA LEU A 26 -12.80 9.81 -10.27
C LEU A 26 -13.16 9.93 -11.76
N VAL A 27 -12.43 10.77 -12.50
CA VAL A 27 -12.60 10.93 -13.95
C VAL A 27 -11.44 10.26 -14.67
N PHE A 28 -11.71 9.21 -15.43
CA PHE A 28 -10.64 8.39 -16.01
C PHE A 28 -10.94 7.87 -17.41
N GLY A 29 -9.88 7.46 -18.10
CA GLY A 29 -9.89 6.92 -19.45
C GLY A 29 -8.57 7.23 -20.16
N GLU A 30 -8.42 6.73 -21.38
CA GLU A 30 -7.20 6.86 -22.19
C GLU A 30 -6.78 8.33 -22.45
N ALA A 31 -5.54 8.51 -22.92
CA ALA A 31 -5.07 9.82 -23.34
C ALA A 31 -5.95 10.42 -24.46
N GLY A 32 -6.24 11.72 -24.37
CA GLY A 32 -7.07 12.42 -25.37
C GLY A 32 -8.59 12.19 -25.26
N ILE A 33 -9.07 11.40 -24.29
CA ILE A 33 -10.50 11.08 -24.12
C ILE A 33 -11.39 12.25 -23.65
N GLY A 34 -10.79 13.43 -23.37
CA GLY A 34 -11.51 14.66 -23.03
C GLY A 34 -11.69 14.93 -21.52
N LYS A 35 -10.83 14.37 -20.65
CA LYS A 35 -10.85 14.61 -19.19
C LYS A 35 -10.73 16.10 -18.84
N SER A 36 -9.66 16.76 -19.29
CA SER A 36 -9.46 18.18 -19.03
C SER A 36 -10.48 19.08 -19.73
N SER A 37 -11.04 18.65 -20.87
CA SER A 37 -12.16 19.35 -21.50
C SER A 37 -13.43 19.33 -20.64
N LEU A 38 -13.70 18.21 -19.95
CA LEU A 38 -14.79 18.10 -18.99
C LEU A 38 -14.57 19.03 -17.79
N VAL A 39 -13.35 19.06 -17.24
CA VAL A 39 -12.96 19.98 -16.15
C VAL A 39 -13.17 21.44 -16.56
N LYS A 40 -12.71 21.83 -17.76
CA LYS A 40 -12.86 23.20 -18.29
C LYS A 40 -14.32 23.62 -18.51
N ALA A 41 -15.20 22.68 -18.83
CA ALA A 41 -16.63 22.94 -18.99
C ALA A 41 -17.41 22.96 -17.66
N MET A 42 -16.80 22.49 -16.58
CA MET A 42 -17.45 22.37 -15.28
C MET A 42 -17.94 23.70 -14.67
N PRO A 43 -17.18 24.82 -14.72
CA PRO A 43 -17.60 26.09 -14.11
C PRO A 43 -19.00 26.57 -14.54
N GLU A 44 -19.38 26.35 -15.80
CA GLU A 44 -20.70 26.75 -16.34
C GLU A 44 -21.88 25.94 -15.74
N ARG A 45 -21.58 24.84 -15.07
CA ARG A 45 -22.56 23.90 -14.48
C ARG A 45 -22.52 23.87 -12.95
N LEU A 46 -21.48 24.43 -12.34
CA LEU A 46 -21.35 24.50 -10.89
C LEU A 46 -22.38 25.46 -10.27
N PRO A 47 -22.73 25.28 -8.98
CA PRO A 47 -23.52 26.26 -8.25
C PRO A 47 -22.89 27.67 -8.33
N ALA A 48 -23.71 28.71 -8.43
CA ALA A 48 -23.25 30.09 -8.70
C ALA A 48 -22.22 30.66 -7.70
N ARG A 49 -22.09 30.07 -6.51
CA ARG A 49 -21.12 30.47 -5.48
C ARG A 49 -20.06 29.42 -5.18
N ALA A 50 -20.04 28.30 -5.92
CA ALA A 50 -19.03 27.28 -5.73
C ALA A 50 -17.65 27.82 -6.12
N ARG A 51 -16.65 27.56 -5.28
CA ARG A 51 -15.25 27.89 -5.57
C ARG A 51 -14.62 26.71 -6.29
N MET A 52 -13.91 26.94 -7.38
CA MET A 52 -13.16 25.90 -8.09
C MET A 52 -11.67 26.17 -8.00
N LEU A 53 -10.92 25.19 -7.50
CA LEU A 53 -9.47 25.19 -7.41
C LEU A 53 -8.95 24.08 -8.32
N VAL A 54 -7.93 24.36 -9.15
CA VAL A 54 -7.39 23.40 -10.12
C VAL A 54 -5.88 23.35 -9.96
N GLY A 55 -5.37 22.20 -9.56
CA GLY A 55 -3.94 21.88 -9.53
C GLY A 55 -3.59 20.85 -10.60
N GLU A 56 -2.39 20.95 -11.17
CA GLU A 56 -1.91 20.05 -12.23
C GLU A 56 -0.72 19.22 -11.73
N CYS A 57 -0.66 17.94 -12.11
CA CYS A 57 0.51 17.09 -11.84
C CYS A 57 1.44 17.08 -13.06
N ASP A 58 2.75 17.24 -12.82
CA ASP A 58 3.73 17.36 -13.91
C ASP A 58 4.37 16.02 -14.29
N ASP A 59 4.53 15.76 -15.59
CA ASP A 59 5.35 14.66 -16.14
C ASP A 59 6.86 15.01 -16.08
N LEU A 60 7.35 15.19 -14.86
CA LEU A 60 8.76 15.47 -14.55
C LEU A 60 9.47 14.20 -14.07
N ALA A 61 10.69 13.97 -14.54
CA ALA A 61 11.56 12.91 -14.03
C ALA A 61 11.90 13.10 -12.53
N THR A 62 11.96 14.35 -12.08
CA THR A 62 12.07 14.75 -10.68
C THR A 62 10.90 15.68 -10.38
N ARG A 63 9.80 15.11 -9.89
CA ARG A 63 8.52 15.80 -9.68
C ARG A 63 8.67 16.91 -8.64
N ARG A 64 7.84 17.96 -8.78
CA ARG A 64 7.75 19.03 -7.79
C ARG A 64 6.99 18.51 -6.57
N PRO A 65 7.58 18.50 -5.37
CA PRO A 65 6.87 18.13 -4.15
C PRO A 65 5.64 19.02 -3.95
N LEU A 66 4.49 18.42 -3.68
CA LEU A 66 3.22 19.13 -3.51
C LEU A 66 2.82 19.99 -4.73
N GLY A 67 3.31 19.65 -5.93
CA GLY A 67 3.15 20.42 -7.16
C GLY A 67 1.74 20.97 -7.41
N PRO A 68 0.70 20.12 -7.48
CA PRO A 68 -0.68 20.58 -7.72
C PRO A 68 -1.21 21.52 -6.64
N PHE A 69 -0.70 21.47 -5.40
CA PHE A 69 -1.12 22.38 -4.33
C PHE A 69 -0.35 23.71 -4.36
N ARG A 70 0.90 23.69 -4.81
CA ARG A 70 1.69 24.90 -5.09
C ARG A 70 1.07 25.74 -6.21
N ASP A 71 0.46 25.09 -7.20
CA ASP A 71 -0.23 25.78 -8.29
C ASP A 71 -1.47 26.56 -7.83
N LEU A 72 -1.98 26.28 -6.62
CA LEU A 72 -3.12 26.99 -6.03
C LEU A 72 -2.71 28.32 -5.37
N VAL A 73 -1.41 28.59 -5.20
CA VAL A 73 -0.91 29.82 -4.58
C VAL A 73 -1.45 31.05 -5.33
N GLY A 74 -1.97 32.01 -4.57
CA GLY A 74 -2.67 33.18 -5.10
C GLY A 74 -4.18 33.00 -5.27
N SER A 75 -4.69 31.76 -5.21
CA SER A 75 -6.13 31.44 -5.21
C SER A 75 -6.65 30.88 -3.88
N VAL A 76 -5.75 30.69 -2.90
CA VAL A 76 -6.00 30.13 -1.57
C VAL A 76 -5.57 31.10 -0.47
N GLY A 77 -5.97 30.83 0.78
CA GLY A 77 -5.57 31.61 1.95
C GLY A 77 -4.07 31.60 2.20
N ALA A 78 -3.61 32.61 2.95
CA ALA A 78 -2.19 32.82 3.27
C ALA A 78 -1.56 31.64 4.04
N GLU A 79 -2.35 30.95 4.86
CA GLU A 79 -1.89 29.80 5.64
C GLU A 79 -1.52 28.62 4.76
N LEU A 80 -2.42 28.18 3.88
CA LEU A 80 -2.13 27.12 2.91
C LEU A 80 -0.99 27.53 1.96
N ALA A 81 -1.02 28.77 1.46
CA ALA A 81 0.03 29.27 0.58
C ALA A 81 1.41 29.19 1.25
N ARG A 82 1.53 29.58 2.52
CA ARG A 82 2.77 29.44 3.30
C ARG A 82 3.13 27.98 3.55
N ALA A 83 2.17 27.14 3.92
CA ALA A 83 2.45 25.73 4.22
C ALA A 83 3.06 24.99 3.02
N VAL A 84 2.55 25.20 1.80
CA VAL A 84 3.04 24.52 0.59
C VAL A 84 4.33 25.13 0.00
N THR A 85 4.68 26.37 0.38
CA THR A 85 5.86 27.09 -0.12
C THR A 85 7.04 27.08 0.86
N GLU A 86 6.80 27.29 2.15
CA GLU A 86 7.83 27.31 3.20
C GLU A 86 8.29 25.88 3.57
N GLY A 87 7.49 24.86 3.27
CA GLY A 87 7.81 23.44 3.45
C GLY A 87 8.09 23.03 4.91
N GLY A 88 8.61 21.82 5.09
CA GLY A 88 9.22 21.35 6.34
C GLY A 88 8.27 20.68 7.34
N ASP A 89 6.96 20.88 7.25
CA ASP A 89 5.98 20.16 8.06
C ASP A 89 4.77 19.72 7.23
N ARG A 90 4.76 18.42 6.93
CA ARG A 90 3.69 17.73 6.21
C ARG A 90 2.34 17.85 6.93
N HIS A 91 2.32 17.80 8.26
CA HIS A 91 1.07 17.93 9.04
C HIS A 91 0.49 19.34 8.91
N ARG A 92 1.34 20.37 8.92
CA ARG A 92 0.92 21.75 8.67
C ARG A 92 0.26 21.91 7.31
N VAL A 93 0.79 21.27 6.26
CA VAL A 93 0.17 21.28 4.92
C VAL A 93 -1.20 20.62 4.94
N TYR A 94 -1.36 19.50 5.64
CA TYR A 94 -2.62 18.76 5.71
C TYR A 94 -3.71 19.51 6.46
N GLU A 95 -3.37 20.07 7.62
CA GLU A 95 -4.29 20.89 8.40
C GLU A 95 -4.68 22.15 7.61
N ALA A 96 -3.72 22.84 6.99
CA ALA A 96 -4.02 24.01 6.17
C ALA A 96 -4.89 23.67 4.94
N LEU A 97 -4.68 22.53 4.29
CA LEU A 97 -5.53 22.04 3.20
C LEU A 97 -6.95 21.74 3.70
N HIS A 98 -7.07 21.08 4.85
CA HIS A 98 -8.36 20.78 5.46
C HIS A 98 -9.12 22.05 5.84
N GLU A 99 -8.47 22.99 6.52
CA GLU A 99 -9.04 24.28 6.91
C GLU A 99 -9.44 25.12 5.70
N GLU A 100 -8.62 25.16 4.65
CA GLU A 100 -8.95 25.86 3.40
C GLU A 100 -10.22 25.31 2.75
N LEU A 101 -10.44 23.99 2.81
CA LEU A 101 -11.63 23.33 2.27
C LEU A 101 -12.83 23.41 3.22
N ALA A 102 -12.62 23.41 4.54
CA ALA A 102 -13.67 23.45 5.55
C ALA A 102 -14.19 24.85 5.84
N GLY A 103 -13.32 25.87 5.78
CA GLY A 103 -13.60 27.23 6.21
C GLY A 103 -14.41 28.07 5.24
N ASN A 104 -14.66 27.58 4.02
CA ASN A 104 -15.43 28.31 3.03
C ASN A 104 -16.95 28.11 3.24
N PRO A 105 -17.76 29.19 3.30
CA PRO A 105 -19.22 29.08 3.42
C PRO A 105 -19.90 28.51 2.16
N HIS A 106 -19.14 28.29 1.08
CA HIS A 106 -19.60 27.73 -0.18
C HIS A 106 -18.78 26.49 -0.55
N PRO A 107 -19.38 25.53 -1.28
CA PRO A 107 -18.69 24.30 -1.62
C PRO A 107 -17.43 24.58 -2.44
N THR A 108 -16.31 23.97 -2.04
CA THR A 108 -15.07 24.02 -2.83
C THR A 108 -14.93 22.77 -3.70
N VAL A 109 -14.81 22.96 -5.00
CA VAL A 109 -14.45 21.91 -5.95
C VAL A 109 -12.95 21.95 -6.17
N LEU A 110 -12.22 21.01 -5.56
CA LEU A 110 -10.78 20.84 -5.75
C LEU A 110 -10.55 19.80 -6.84
N VAL A 111 -10.03 20.25 -7.97
CA VAL A 111 -9.62 19.41 -9.09
C VAL A 111 -8.12 19.20 -9.02
N VAL A 112 -7.68 17.95 -9.05
CA VAL A 112 -6.29 17.59 -9.29
C VAL A 112 -6.21 16.82 -10.61
N GLU A 113 -5.65 17.48 -11.62
CA GLU A 113 -5.50 16.90 -12.95
C GLU A 113 -4.29 15.97 -13.03
N ASP A 114 -4.45 14.87 -13.78
CA ASP A 114 -3.40 13.91 -14.12
C ASP A 114 -2.67 13.32 -12.91
N VAL A 115 -3.41 12.97 -11.86
CA VAL A 115 -2.95 12.40 -10.58
C VAL A 115 -2.03 11.16 -10.69
N HIS A 116 -2.00 10.49 -11.84
CA HIS A 116 -1.04 9.42 -12.12
C HIS A 116 0.43 9.92 -12.16
N TRP A 117 0.66 11.22 -12.36
CA TRP A 117 1.97 11.85 -12.27
C TRP A 117 2.26 12.56 -10.94
N ALA A 118 1.35 12.50 -9.97
CA ALA A 118 1.54 13.15 -8.67
C ALA A 118 2.78 12.61 -7.93
N ASP A 119 3.50 13.49 -7.25
CA ASP A 119 4.56 13.12 -6.30
C ASP A 119 3.98 12.42 -5.05
N GLU A 120 4.85 11.78 -4.27
CA GLU A 120 4.42 11.03 -3.09
C GLU A 120 3.71 11.92 -2.05
N ALA A 121 4.23 13.11 -1.78
CA ALA A 121 3.63 14.03 -0.81
C ALA A 121 2.24 14.52 -1.26
N SER A 122 2.07 14.79 -2.56
CA SER A 122 0.75 15.10 -3.11
C SER A 122 -0.24 13.96 -2.99
N LEU A 123 0.19 12.73 -3.23
CA LEU A 123 -0.65 11.55 -3.06
C LEU A 123 -1.04 11.34 -1.58
N ASP A 124 -0.15 11.60 -0.63
CA ASP A 124 -0.49 11.55 0.81
C ASP A 124 -1.50 12.65 1.20
N ALA A 125 -1.30 13.90 0.78
CA ALA A 125 -2.29 14.96 1.00
C ALA A 125 -3.67 14.58 0.44
N LEU A 126 -3.72 13.98 -0.76
CA LEU A 126 -4.98 13.48 -1.32
C LEU A 126 -5.58 12.33 -0.48
N ARG A 127 -4.77 11.40 0.02
CA ARG A 127 -5.23 10.33 0.93
C ARG A 127 -5.82 10.90 2.21
N PHE A 128 -5.13 11.85 2.81
CA PHE A 128 -5.57 12.56 4.01
C PHE A 128 -6.94 13.22 3.80
N LEU A 129 -7.13 13.92 2.68
CA LEU A 129 -8.40 14.57 2.32
C LEU A 129 -9.51 13.57 2.01
N VAL A 130 -9.23 12.52 1.23
CA VAL A 130 -10.21 11.48 0.86
C VAL A 130 -10.82 10.81 2.09
N ARG A 131 -10.02 10.58 3.14
CA ARG A 131 -10.50 9.99 4.40
C ARG A 131 -11.47 10.88 5.18
N ARG A 132 -11.43 12.20 4.95
CA ARG A 132 -12.23 13.21 5.68
C ARG A 132 -13.28 13.89 4.81
N VAL A 133 -13.30 13.60 3.52
CA VAL A 133 -14.11 14.29 2.51
C VAL A 133 -15.60 14.29 2.86
N GLU A 134 -16.12 13.23 3.49
CA GLU A 134 -17.55 13.12 3.85
C GLU A 134 -18.01 14.20 4.83
N ARG A 135 -17.09 14.82 5.58
CA ARG A 135 -17.37 15.90 6.54
C ARG A 135 -17.01 17.29 6.01
N LEU A 136 -16.43 17.35 4.82
CA LEU A 136 -16.01 18.61 4.20
C LEU A 136 -17.11 19.13 3.27
N PRO A 137 -17.33 20.45 3.21
CA PRO A 137 -18.13 21.07 2.16
C PRO A 137 -17.34 21.12 0.84
N ALA A 138 -16.81 19.97 0.39
CA ALA A 138 -15.89 19.90 -0.72
C ALA A 138 -16.16 18.72 -1.66
N LEU A 139 -15.88 18.94 -2.95
CA LEU A 139 -15.87 17.93 -3.99
C LEU A 139 -14.42 17.74 -4.47
N LEU A 140 -13.88 16.54 -4.31
CA LEU A 140 -12.55 16.19 -4.83
C LEU A 140 -12.70 15.55 -6.21
N VAL A 141 -12.18 16.19 -7.26
CA VAL A 141 -12.21 15.65 -8.62
C VAL A 141 -10.80 15.24 -9.02
N LEU A 142 -10.56 13.95 -9.20
CA LEU A 142 -9.24 13.41 -9.54
C LEU A 142 -9.29 12.88 -10.97
N THR A 143 -8.45 13.42 -11.86
CA THR A 143 -8.32 12.93 -13.23
C THR A 143 -7.10 12.03 -13.37
N TYR A 144 -7.23 10.89 -14.06
CA TYR A 144 -6.10 10.01 -14.31
C TYR A 144 -6.27 9.18 -15.59
N ARG A 145 -5.15 8.61 -16.05
CA ARG A 145 -5.07 7.68 -17.18
C ARG A 145 -5.03 6.25 -16.65
N ASP A 146 -5.98 5.42 -17.05
CA ASP A 146 -6.06 4.03 -16.62
C ASP A 146 -5.13 3.10 -17.40
N ASP A 147 -4.72 3.50 -18.60
CA ASP A 147 -3.74 2.84 -19.46
C ASP A 147 -2.28 2.97 -18.97
N GLU A 148 -1.97 3.96 -18.12
CA GLU A 148 -0.63 4.16 -17.55
C GLU A 148 -0.43 3.49 -16.16
N LEU A 149 -1.44 2.80 -15.62
CA LEU A 149 -1.37 2.19 -14.28
C LEU A 149 -0.86 0.74 -14.31
N THR A 150 0.46 0.54 -14.20
CA THR A 150 1.08 -0.79 -13.97
C THR A 150 0.89 -1.27 -12.54
N SER A 151 0.82 -2.58 -12.27
CA SER A 151 0.41 -3.16 -10.96
C SER A 151 0.99 -2.48 -9.71
N GLY A 152 2.27 -2.08 -9.75
CA GLY A 152 2.97 -1.39 -8.64
C GLY A 152 2.83 0.14 -8.58
N HIS A 153 1.97 0.76 -9.38
CA HIS A 153 1.87 2.22 -9.46
C HIS A 153 1.34 2.84 -8.14
N PRO A 154 2.00 3.89 -7.56
CA PRO A 154 1.63 4.47 -6.25
C PRO A 154 0.18 4.95 -6.14
N LEU A 155 -0.39 5.48 -7.23
CA LEU A 155 -1.81 5.88 -7.30
C LEU A 155 -2.78 4.76 -6.89
N ARG A 156 -2.46 3.49 -7.10
CA ARG A 156 -3.38 2.38 -6.74
C ARG A 156 -3.71 2.38 -5.25
N HIS A 157 -2.78 2.79 -4.38
CA HIS A 157 -3.06 2.86 -2.95
C HIS A 157 -4.14 3.89 -2.63
N LEU A 158 -4.05 5.09 -3.23
CA LEU A 158 -5.08 6.13 -3.11
C LEU A 158 -6.43 5.63 -3.69
N LEU A 159 -6.44 4.99 -4.87
CA LEU A 159 -7.68 4.45 -5.46
C LEU A 159 -8.33 3.37 -4.60
N GLY A 160 -7.52 2.54 -3.92
CA GLY A 160 -7.97 1.55 -2.95
C GLY A 160 -8.65 2.21 -1.74
N GLN A 161 -8.11 3.32 -1.23
CA GLN A 161 -8.74 4.08 -0.14
C GLN A 161 -10.04 4.76 -0.61
N VAL A 162 -10.02 5.40 -1.78
CA VAL A 162 -11.21 6.02 -2.38
C VAL A 162 -12.35 5.02 -2.53
N SER A 163 -12.06 3.75 -2.83
CA SER A 163 -13.07 2.70 -2.97
C SER A 163 -13.82 2.36 -1.67
N ARG A 164 -13.27 2.75 -0.50
CA ARG A 164 -13.87 2.52 0.82
C ARG A 164 -14.73 3.68 1.31
N VAL A 165 -14.64 4.84 0.66
CA VAL A 165 -15.46 6.02 0.97
C VAL A 165 -16.89 5.76 0.51
N ARG A 166 -17.90 6.16 1.30
CA ARG A 166 -19.30 5.89 0.97
C ARG A 166 -19.76 6.66 -0.26
N ARG A 167 -19.24 7.88 -0.44
CA ARG A 167 -19.60 8.80 -1.53
C ARG A 167 -18.47 8.94 -2.54
N VAL A 168 -18.36 7.95 -3.42
CA VAL A 168 -17.45 7.96 -4.57
C VAL A 168 -18.23 7.85 -5.88
N HIS A 169 -17.93 8.73 -6.83
CA HIS A 169 -18.47 8.69 -8.18
C HIS A 169 -17.36 8.29 -9.16
N ARG A 170 -17.54 7.19 -9.87
CA ARG A 170 -16.64 6.76 -10.94
C ARG A 170 -17.20 7.20 -12.29
N LEU A 171 -16.47 8.04 -13.00
CA LEU A 171 -16.83 8.58 -14.30
C LEU A 171 -15.81 8.12 -15.36
N PRO A 172 -15.90 6.86 -15.84
CA PRO A 172 -15.16 6.44 -17.02
C PRO A 172 -15.65 7.23 -18.23
N LEU A 173 -14.75 7.89 -18.95
CA LEU A 173 -15.12 8.63 -20.16
C LEU A 173 -15.09 7.69 -21.36
N ALA A 174 -16.25 7.50 -21.98
CA ALA A 174 -16.36 6.74 -23.23
C ALA A 174 -15.87 7.56 -24.43
N ARG A 175 -15.41 6.88 -25.49
CA ARG A 175 -15.18 7.51 -26.80
C ARG A 175 -16.49 8.11 -27.34
N LEU A 176 -16.38 9.15 -28.17
CA LEU A 176 -17.54 9.79 -28.78
C LEU A 176 -18.28 8.81 -29.66
N SER A 177 -19.62 8.88 -29.70
CA SER A 177 -20.39 8.10 -30.65
C SER A 177 -20.30 8.70 -32.06
N LEU A 178 -20.69 7.92 -33.06
CA LEU A 178 -20.85 8.40 -34.44
C LEU A 178 -21.78 9.62 -34.53
N ALA A 179 -22.80 9.71 -33.67
CA ALA A 179 -23.71 10.85 -33.66
C ALA A 179 -23.01 12.13 -33.18
N ALA A 180 -22.19 12.05 -32.13
CA ALA A 180 -21.37 13.19 -31.70
C ALA A 180 -20.31 13.57 -32.73
N VAL A 181 -19.66 12.58 -33.36
CA VAL A 181 -18.72 12.84 -34.47
C VAL A 181 -19.42 13.57 -35.61
N ARG A 182 -20.64 13.17 -35.98
CA ARG A 182 -21.45 13.86 -37.00
C ARG A 182 -21.72 15.32 -36.65
N THR A 183 -22.00 15.63 -35.39
CA THR A 183 -22.16 17.03 -34.95
C THR A 183 -20.84 17.80 -35.08
N LEU A 184 -19.73 17.22 -34.61
CA LEU A 184 -18.43 17.88 -34.63
C LEU A 184 -17.85 18.06 -36.05
N SER A 185 -18.17 17.16 -36.97
CA SER A 185 -17.69 17.21 -38.36
C SER A 185 -18.58 18.03 -39.30
N ALA A 186 -19.78 18.43 -38.86
CA ALA A 186 -20.73 19.20 -39.66
C ALA A 186 -20.18 20.53 -40.22
N PRO A 187 -19.39 21.33 -39.46
CA PRO A 187 -18.81 22.57 -40.00
C PRO A 187 -17.81 22.34 -41.14
N GLY A 188 -17.14 21.19 -41.16
CA GLY A 188 -16.10 20.85 -42.14
C GLY A 188 -16.59 20.11 -43.39
N ARG A 189 -17.90 19.81 -43.50
CA ARG A 189 -18.50 18.97 -44.58
C ARG A 189 -17.83 17.59 -44.76
N LEU A 190 -17.26 17.03 -43.69
CA LEU A 190 -16.62 15.71 -43.71
C LEU A 190 -17.64 14.60 -43.47
N ASP A 191 -17.48 13.46 -44.15
CA ASP A 191 -18.29 12.26 -43.92
C ASP A 191 -18.06 11.73 -42.49
N PRO A 192 -19.07 11.83 -41.59
CA PRO A 192 -18.93 11.40 -40.20
C PRO A 192 -18.55 9.94 -40.04
N SER A 193 -19.00 9.07 -40.95
CA SER A 193 -18.73 7.63 -40.89
C SER A 193 -17.26 7.34 -41.14
N GLN A 194 -16.65 8.07 -42.08
CA GLN A 194 -15.22 7.96 -42.35
C GLN A 194 -14.38 8.52 -41.20
N VAL A 195 -14.75 9.68 -40.66
CA VAL A 195 -14.09 10.27 -39.48
C VAL A 195 -14.16 9.31 -38.29
N TYR A 196 -15.32 8.70 -38.05
CA TYR A 196 -15.48 7.73 -36.97
C TYR A 196 -14.63 6.46 -37.19
N ALA A 197 -14.59 5.92 -38.41
CA ALA A 197 -13.83 4.72 -38.72
C ALA A 197 -12.33 4.85 -38.44
N VAL A 198 -11.74 6.01 -38.78
CA VAL A 198 -10.30 6.26 -38.63
C VAL A 198 -9.90 6.73 -37.22
N THR A 199 -10.80 7.38 -36.48
CA THR A 199 -10.53 7.89 -35.12
C THR A 199 -11.03 6.96 -34.02
N SER A 200 -11.89 5.99 -34.38
CA SER A 200 -12.67 5.19 -33.46
C SER A 200 -13.43 6.01 -32.40
N GLY A 201 -13.76 7.27 -32.70
CA GLY A 201 -14.46 8.19 -31.80
C GLY A 201 -13.61 8.79 -30.68
N ASN A 202 -12.28 8.62 -30.67
CA ASN A 202 -11.45 9.32 -29.68
C ASN A 202 -11.51 10.85 -29.93
N PRO A 203 -11.96 11.66 -28.95
CA PRO A 203 -12.21 13.09 -29.13
C PRO A 203 -11.02 13.88 -29.68
N PHE A 204 -9.81 13.55 -29.24
CA PHE A 204 -8.59 14.18 -29.73
C PHE A 204 -8.45 13.94 -31.24
N PHE A 205 -8.43 12.69 -31.67
CA PHE A 205 -8.30 12.35 -33.09
C PHE A 205 -9.46 12.89 -33.93
N VAL A 206 -10.69 12.90 -33.41
CA VAL A 206 -11.84 13.51 -34.09
C VAL A 206 -11.59 15.01 -34.33
N ALA A 207 -11.12 15.74 -33.32
CA ALA A 207 -10.77 17.15 -33.47
C ALA A 207 -9.65 17.36 -34.49
N GLU A 208 -8.64 16.48 -34.52
CA GLU A 208 -7.54 16.53 -35.50
C GLU A 208 -8.04 16.36 -36.94
N VAL A 209 -8.90 15.37 -37.20
CA VAL A 209 -9.46 15.10 -38.54
C VAL A 209 -10.33 16.25 -39.03
N VAL A 210 -11.14 16.83 -38.12
CA VAL A 210 -11.98 17.98 -38.44
C VAL A 210 -11.14 19.21 -38.74
N ALA A 211 -10.09 19.47 -37.97
CA ALA A 211 -9.19 20.60 -38.20
C ALA A 211 -8.37 20.47 -39.49
N ALA A 212 -8.00 19.25 -39.89
CA ALA A 212 -7.27 18.97 -41.13
C ALA A 212 -8.13 19.05 -42.40
N GLY A 213 -9.46 19.07 -42.27
CA GLY A 213 -10.37 19.21 -43.41
C GLY A 213 -10.43 17.99 -44.33
N GLY A 214 -10.07 16.78 -43.86
CA GLY A 214 -10.12 15.56 -44.67
C GLY A 214 -9.84 14.26 -43.90
N THR A 215 -10.40 13.14 -44.40
CA THR A 215 -10.23 11.78 -43.85
C THR A 215 -9.06 11.00 -44.49
N GLY A 216 -8.52 11.48 -45.61
CA GLY A 216 -7.47 10.79 -46.38
C GLY A 216 -6.05 10.89 -45.80
N ALA A 217 -5.87 11.62 -44.70
CA ALA A 217 -4.57 11.87 -44.08
C ALA A 217 -4.67 11.79 -42.56
N VAL A 218 -5.44 10.84 -42.01
CA VAL A 218 -5.44 10.61 -40.57
C VAL A 218 -4.16 9.88 -40.20
N PRO A 219 -3.30 10.49 -39.39
CA PRO A 219 -2.06 9.85 -39.02
C PRO A 219 -2.30 8.59 -38.21
N PRO A 220 -1.50 7.53 -38.45
CA PRO A 220 -1.60 6.29 -37.67
C PRO A 220 -1.34 6.53 -36.18
N THR A 221 -0.66 7.64 -35.84
CA THR A 221 -0.34 8.00 -34.46
C THR A 221 -0.72 9.44 -34.13
N VAL A 222 -0.91 9.72 -32.82
CA VAL A 222 -1.03 11.09 -32.28
C VAL A 222 0.13 11.97 -32.74
N VAL A 223 1.33 11.40 -32.83
CA VAL A 223 2.55 12.13 -33.20
C VAL A 223 2.43 12.69 -34.61
N ASP A 224 2.05 11.90 -35.62
CA ASP A 224 1.97 12.44 -36.98
C ASP A 224 0.78 13.39 -37.17
N ALA A 225 -0.27 13.32 -36.35
CA ALA A 225 -1.36 14.30 -36.32
C ALA A 225 -0.86 15.67 -35.85
N VAL A 226 -0.08 15.67 -34.78
CA VAL A 226 0.53 16.89 -34.23
C VAL A 226 1.55 17.46 -35.22
N LEU A 227 2.44 16.62 -35.78
CA LEU A 227 3.44 17.05 -36.76
C LEU A 227 2.80 17.61 -38.03
N ALA A 228 1.64 17.11 -38.45
CA ALA A 228 0.90 17.68 -39.58
C ALA A 228 0.42 19.12 -39.31
N ARG A 229 0.03 19.47 -38.08
CA ARG A 229 -0.41 20.84 -37.72
C ARG A 229 0.73 21.84 -37.64
N LEU A 230 1.94 21.35 -37.42
CA LEU A 230 3.16 22.17 -37.52
C LEU A 230 3.45 22.55 -38.98
N ARG A 231 3.00 21.77 -39.98
CA ARG A 231 3.26 22.07 -41.40
C ARG A 231 2.63 23.40 -41.80
N GLY A 232 3.43 24.30 -42.35
CA GLY A 232 2.99 25.63 -42.79
C GLY A 232 2.86 26.66 -41.66
N LEU A 233 3.32 26.36 -40.45
CA LEU A 233 3.74 27.42 -39.51
C LEU A 233 5.11 27.95 -39.97
N ASP A 234 5.39 29.22 -39.71
CA ASP A 234 6.72 29.77 -39.95
C ASP A 234 7.73 29.18 -38.95
N SER A 235 9.01 29.25 -39.30
CA SER A 235 10.09 28.66 -38.52
C SER A 235 10.19 29.24 -37.11
N ALA A 236 9.79 30.50 -36.89
CA ALA A 236 9.85 31.12 -35.56
C ALA A 236 8.76 30.56 -34.64
N THR A 237 7.53 30.39 -35.15
CA THR A 237 6.46 29.73 -34.37
C THR A 237 6.78 28.26 -34.08
N VAL A 238 7.35 27.52 -35.04
CA VAL A 238 7.76 26.11 -34.78
C VAL A 238 8.85 26.06 -33.71
N ALA A 239 9.90 26.88 -33.82
CA ALA A 239 10.95 26.94 -32.80
C ALA A 239 10.40 27.33 -31.41
N ALA A 240 9.43 28.24 -31.35
CA ALA A 240 8.76 28.60 -30.11
C ALA A 240 7.96 27.42 -29.52
N LEU A 241 7.24 26.66 -30.35
CA LEU A 241 6.52 25.46 -29.92
C LEU A 241 7.47 24.38 -29.40
N GLU A 242 8.59 24.12 -30.08
CA GLU A 242 9.63 23.20 -29.61
C GLU A 242 10.20 23.64 -28.26
N GLN A 243 10.48 24.93 -28.10
CA GLN A 243 11.04 25.49 -26.86
C GLN A 243 10.07 25.41 -25.68
N LEU A 244 8.77 25.62 -25.92
CA LEU A 244 7.75 25.44 -24.88
C LEU A 244 7.47 23.95 -24.61
N ALA A 245 7.60 23.07 -25.61
CA ALA A 245 7.29 21.66 -25.48
C ALA A 245 8.21 20.92 -24.48
N VAL A 246 9.43 21.40 -24.28
CA VAL A 246 10.36 20.82 -23.29
C VAL A 246 10.06 21.23 -21.85
N VAL A 247 9.16 22.20 -21.62
CA VAL A 247 8.69 22.58 -20.28
C VAL A 247 7.40 21.81 -20.00
N PRO A 248 7.35 20.94 -18.98
CA PRO A 248 6.11 20.27 -18.60
C PRO A 248 5.05 21.26 -18.11
N SER A 249 3.78 20.89 -18.29
CA SER A 249 2.59 21.66 -17.89
C SER A 249 2.54 23.09 -18.43
N ALA A 250 1.93 24.01 -17.65
CA ALA A 250 1.73 25.38 -18.05
C ALA A 250 3.02 26.19 -17.93
N VAL A 251 3.39 26.91 -18.98
CA VAL A 251 4.56 27.79 -18.97
C VAL A 251 4.13 29.16 -18.49
N GLU A 252 4.71 29.63 -17.39
CA GLU A 252 4.36 30.90 -16.78
C GLU A 252 4.84 32.08 -17.65
N ARG A 253 4.06 33.16 -17.66
CA ARG A 253 4.34 34.33 -18.49
C ARG A 253 5.77 34.87 -18.33
N PRO A 254 6.29 35.02 -17.11
CA PRO A 254 7.66 35.50 -16.93
C PRO A 254 8.76 34.56 -17.47
N LEU A 255 8.49 33.26 -17.61
CA LEU A 255 9.43 32.32 -18.23
C LEU A 255 9.34 32.42 -19.76
N ILE A 256 8.14 32.59 -20.31
CA ILE A 256 7.92 32.78 -21.76
C ILE A 256 8.65 34.01 -22.27
N ASP A 257 8.57 35.13 -21.56
CA ASP A 257 9.20 36.38 -21.99
C ASP A 257 10.73 36.28 -22.06
N VAL A 258 11.33 35.34 -21.32
CA VAL A 258 12.77 35.02 -21.39
C VAL A 258 13.07 34.01 -22.49
N LEU A 259 12.24 32.97 -22.61
CA LEU A 259 12.46 31.87 -23.58
C LEU A 259 12.19 32.30 -25.03
N LEU A 260 11.25 33.20 -25.24
CA LEU A 260 10.80 33.63 -26.57
C LEU A 260 11.16 35.08 -26.79
N GLY A 261 12.13 35.36 -27.68
CA GLY A 261 12.58 36.72 -27.98
C GLY A 261 11.50 37.67 -28.54
N GLY A 262 10.37 37.13 -29.02
CA GLY A 262 9.18 37.88 -29.46
C GLY A 262 8.00 37.84 -28.48
N GLY A 263 8.18 37.29 -27.27
CA GLY A 263 7.11 37.05 -26.30
C GLY A 263 6.00 36.16 -26.86
N VAL A 264 4.78 36.28 -26.34
CA VAL A 264 3.63 35.47 -26.82
C VAL A 264 3.16 35.79 -28.24
N ALA A 265 3.57 36.92 -28.84
CA ALA A 265 3.12 37.29 -30.18
C ALA A 265 3.54 36.27 -31.24
N VAL A 266 4.68 35.60 -31.04
CA VAL A 266 5.15 34.52 -31.94
C VAL A 266 4.22 33.28 -31.92
N LEU A 267 3.35 33.16 -30.90
CA LEU A 267 2.46 32.02 -30.71
C LEU A 267 1.10 32.21 -31.38
N THR A 268 0.78 33.39 -31.93
CA THR A 268 -0.55 33.70 -32.47
C THR A 268 -0.99 32.69 -33.55
N ALA A 269 -0.10 32.32 -34.47
CA ALA A 269 -0.43 31.33 -35.50
C ALA A 269 -0.68 29.93 -34.91
N ALA A 270 0.07 29.53 -33.89
CA ALA A 270 -0.12 28.26 -33.19
C ALA A 270 -1.42 28.23 -32.36
N GLU A 271 -1.77 29.36 -31.72
CA GLU A 271 -3.02 29.53 -30.98
C GLU A 271 -4.24 29.48 -31.92
N GLN A 272 -4.21 30.19 -33.05
CA GLN A 272 -5.26 30.15 -34.06
C GLN A 272 -5.46 28.75 -34.64
N ARG A 273 -4.37 27.98 -34.76
CA ARG A 273 -4.43 26.56 -35.14
C ARG A 273 -4.83 25.64 -34.00
N GLY A 274 -5.04 26.13 -32.78
CA GLY A 274 -5.51 25.37 -31.64
C GLY A 274 -4.47 24.42 -31.02
N LEU A 275 -3.17 24.69 -31.20
CA LEU A 275 -2.10 23.92 -30.55
C LEU A 275 -1.92 24.34 -29.08
N LEU A 276 -2.10 25.64 -28.83
CA LEU A 276 -1.92 26.28 -27.53
C LEU A 276 -3.20 27.03 -27.11
N ALA A 277 -3.28 27.35 -25.83
CA ALA A 277 -4.15 28.38 -25.28
C ALA A 277 -3.30 29.40 -24.53
N VAL A 278 -3.43 30.68 -24.88
CA VAL A 278 -2.69 31.78 -24.24
C VAL A 278 -3.62 32.45 -23.23
N ALA A 279 -3.22 32.43 -21.96
CA ALA A 279 -3.86 33.17 -20.88
C ALA A 279 -2.94 34.33 -20.41
N PRO A 280 -3.46 35.31 -19.66
CA PRO A 280 -2.64 36.45 -19.19
C PRO A 280 -1.38 36.02 -18.43
N GLU A 281 -1.51 35.02 -17.55
CA GLU A 281 -0.44 34.60 -16.64
C GLU A 281 0.35 33.37 -17.13
N ARG A 282 -0.16 32.63 -18.13
CA ARG A 282 0.45 31.36 -18.57
C ARG A 282 0.06 30.96 -19.99
N VAL A 283 0.88 30.14 -20.62
CA VAL A 283 0.55 29.43 -21.87
C VAL A 283 0.49 27.94 -21.59
N VAL A 284 -0.55 27.29 -22.11
CA VAL A 284 -0.75 25.84 -21.95
C VAL A 284 -0.95 25.22 -23.31
N PHE A 285 -0.37 24.04 -23.55
CA PHE A 285 -0.79 23.22 -24.68
C PHE A 285 -2.24 22.81 -24.51
N ARG A 286 -3.05 22.90 -25.56
CA ARG A 286 -4.47 22.51 -25.45
C ARG A 286 -4.63 21.06 -24.99
N HIS A 287 -3.67 20.23 -25.38
CA HIS A 287 -3.55 18.85 -24.97
C HIS A 287 -2.10 18.49 -24.68
N GLU A 288 -1.89 17.80 -23.58
CA GLU A 288 -0.58 17.30 -23.17
C GLU A 288 0.05 16.34 -24.19
N LEU A 289 -0.80 15.62 -24.96
CA LEU A 289 -0.38 14.82 -26.10
C LEU A 289 0.32 15.63 -27.21
N ILE A 290 -0.10 16.88 -27.44
CA ILE A 290 0.54 17.77 -28.41
C ILE A 290 1.95 18.12 -27.93
N ARG A 291 2.08 18.52 -26.66
CA ARG A 291 3.36 18.84 -26.04
C ARG A 291 4.33 17.65 -26.15
N ARG A 292 3.88 16.47 -25.71
CA ARG A 292 4.69 15.23 -25.74
C ARG A 292 5.05 14.82 -27.16
N ALA A 293 4.11 14.86 -28.11
CA ALA A 293 4.41 14.55 -29.50
C ALA A 293 5.50 15.46 -30.09
N ILE A 294 5.45 16.76 -29.79
CA ILE A 294 6.51 17.70 -30.21
C ILE A 294 7.82 17.33 -29.50
N ALA A 295 7.82 17.22 -28.17
CA ALA A 295 9.01 16.95 -27.38
C ALA A 295 9.70 15.61 -27.73
N ASP A 296 8.92 14.56 -27.98
CA ASP A 296 9.39 13.21 -28.31
C ASP A 296 9.88 13.11 -29.77
N SER A 297 9.39 13.99 -30.66
CA SER A 297 9.87 14.08 -32.05
C SER A 297 11.22 14.81 -32.18
N LEU A 298 11.65 15.54 -31.15
CA LEU A 298 12.89 16.31 -31.18
C LEU A 298 14.11 15.38 -31.20
N PRO A 299 15.10 15.64 -32.09
CA PRO A 299 16.41 15.03 -31.97
C PRO A 299 17.03 15.31 -30.59
N ALA A 300 17.76 14.34 -30.04
CA ALA A 300 18.33 14.45 -28.69
C ALA A 300 19.20 15.71 -28.51
N ALA A 301 20.02 16.07 -29.50
CA ALA A 301 20.84 17.28 -29.47
C ALA A 301 20.00 18.56 -29.34
N ARG A 302 18.89 18.65 -30.08
CA ARG A 302 17.96 19.78 -30.01
C ARG A 302 17.26 19.85 -28.66
N ARG A 303 16.78 18.71 -28.15
CA ARG A 303 16.14 18.63 -26.83
C ARG A 303 17.10 19.06 -25.71
N ILE A 304 18.37 18.65 -25.77
CA ILE A 304 19.41 19.08 -24.83
C ILE A 304 19.59 20.60 -24.85
N GLU A 305 19.67 21.20 -26.03
CA GLU A 305 19.85 22.64 -26.18
C GLU A 305 18.65 23.44 -25.66
N LEU A 306 17.42 23.02 -25.99
CA LEU A 306 16.20 23.67 -25.50
C LEU A 306 16.08 23.57 -23.97
N ASN A 307 16.44 22.43 -23.37
CA ASN A 307 16.47 22.29 -21.91
C ASN A 307 17.56 23.17 -21.27
N ARG A 308 18.70 23.35 -21.93
CA ARG A 308 19.75 24.28 -21.47
C ARG A 308 19.25 25.73 -21.44
N THR A 309 18.46 26.14 -22.43
CA THR A 309 17.82 27.46 -22.44
C THR A 309 16.85 27.63 -21.27
N VAL A 310 16.02 26.62 -20.99
CA VAL A 310 15.11 26.64 -19.83
C VAL A 310 15.88 26.70 -18.51
N LEU A 311 16.92 25.88 -18.36
CA LEU A 311 17.78 25.89 -17.20
C LEU A 311 18.36 27.29 -16.93
N ALA A 312 18.94 27.93 -17.96
CA ALA A 312 19.51 29.26 -17.83
C ALA A 312 18.45 30.30 -17.39
N ALA A 313 17.24 30.21 -17.96
CA ALA A 313 16.13 31.10 -17.59
C ALA A 313 15.66 30.88 -16.15
N LEU A 314 15.60 29.63 -15.67
CA LEU A 314 15.22 29.32 -14.28
C LEU A 314 16.29 29.78 -13.29
N VAL A 315 17.57 29.52 -13.57
CA VAL A 315 18.69 29.91 -12.70
C VAL A 315 18.81 31.43 -12.55
N ALA A 316 18.49 32.19 -13.59
CA ALA A 316 18.50 33.65 -13.54
C ALA A 316 17.39 34.26 -12.65
N ARG A 317 16.39 33.46 -12.24
CA ARG A 317 15.21 33.92 -11.50
C ARG A 317 15.34 33.58 -10.01
N PRO A 318 15.29 34.58 -9.11
CA PRO A 318 15.20 34.32 -7.68
C PRO A 318 13.94 33.51 -7.34
N GLY A 319 14.08 32.50 -6.48
CA GLY A 319 12.96 31.68 -6.00
C GLY A 319 12.41 30.67 -7.00
N ALA A 320 13.11 30.39 -8.10
CA ALA A 320 12.74 29.30 -9.00
C ALA A 320 12.81 27.94 -8.28
N ASP A 321 11.85 27.06 -8.58
CA ASP A 321 11.76 25.72 -7.98
C ASP A 321 13.01 24.89 -8.31
N THR A 322 13.73 24.47 -7.27
CA THR A 322 14.98 23.70 -7.35
C THR A 322 14.77 22.36 -8.06
N ALA A 323 13.59 21.73 -7.93
CA ALA A 323 13.27 20.48 -8.63
C ALA A 323 13.17 20.69 -10.15
N ARG A 324 12.61 21.82 -10.60
CA ARG A 324 12.58 22.18 -12.04
C ARG A 324 13.98 22.45 -12.57
N ILE A 325 14.81 23.18 -11.81
CA ILE A 325 16.22 23.44 -12.17
C ILE A 325 16.95 22.11 -12.38
N VAL A 326 16.85 21.18 -11.42
CA VAL A 326 17.55 19.89 -11.52
C VAL A 326 16.98 19.02 -12.64
N HIS A 327 15.67 19.05 -12.87
CA HIS A 327 15.07 18.36 -14.02
C HIS A 327 15.68 18.82 -15.35
N HIS A 328 15.68 20.12 -15.62
CA HIS A 328 16.22 20.65 -16.86
C HIS A 328 17.74 20.51 -16.95
N ALA A 329 18.46 20.57 -15.82
CA ALA A 329 19.88 20.24 -15.78
C ALA A 329 20.17 18.79 -16.17
N ALA A 330 19.38 17.83 -15.67
CA ALA A 330 19.48 16.43 -16.06
C ALA A 330 19.17 16.21 -17.54
N GLN A 331 18.13 16.86 -18.08
CA GLN A 331 17.77 16.78 -19.50
C GLN A 331 18.81 17.46 -20.41
N ALA A 332 19.48 18.51 -19.94
CA ALA A 332 20.54 19.22 -20.67
C ALA A 332 21.93 18.56 -20.51
N GLY A 333 22.07 17.59 -19.62
CA GLY A 333 23.36 16.99 -19.24
C GLY A 333 24.27 17.97 -18.48
N ASP A 334 23.72 19.00 -17.84
CA ASP A 334 24.45 20.00 -17.08
C ASP A 334 24.77 19.49 -15.67
N ARG A 335 25.96 18.90 -15.54
CA ARG A 335 26.44 18.30 -14.29
C ARG A 335 26.75 19.34 -13.21
N ASP A 336 27.13 20.55 -13.59
CA ASP A 336 27.48 21.62 -12.63
C ASP A 336 26.21 22.15 -11.97
N ALA A 337 25.13 22.33 -12.74
CA ALA A 337 23.83 22.71 -12.18
C ALA A 337 23.25 21.61 -11.28
N ILE A 338 23.35 20.34 -11.65
CA ILE A 338 22.93 19.22 -10.78
C ILE A 338 23.71 19.25 -9.46
N ALA A 339 25.03 19.41 -9.52
CA ALA A 339 25.85 19.41 -8.31
C ALA A 339 25.54 20.60 -7.39
N ARG A 340 25.18 21.75 -7.96
CA ARG A 340 24.87 22.96 -7.22
C ARG A 340 23.48 22.96 -6.59
N TYR A 341 22.44 22.57 -7.34
CA TYR A 341 21.04 22.73 -6.92
C TYR A 341 20.39 21.42 -6.43
N GLY A 342 20.96 20.26 -6.78
CA GLY A 342 20.45 18.94 -6.42
C GLY A 342 20.33 18.68 -4.92
N PRO A 343 21.34 19.02 -4.09
CA PRO A 343 21.25 18.82 -2.64
C PRO A 343 20.07 19.55 -1.99
N ASP A 344 19.83 20.80 -2.38
CA ASP A 344 18.71 21.60 -1.87
C ASP A 344 17.37 21.08 -2.40
N ALA A 345 17.28 20.71 -3.68
CA ALA A 345 16.08 20.08 -4.24
C ALA A 345 15.70 18.79 -3.51
N ALA A 346 16.69 17.96 -3.14
CA ALA A 346 16.46 16.76 -2.36
C ALA A 346 15.99 17.08 -0.93
N LYS A 347 16.60 18.08 -0.29
CA LYS A 347 16.22 18.53 1.05
C LYS A 347 14.78 19.08 1.08
N ASP A 348 14.41 19.87 0.08
CA ASP A 348 13.06 20.41 -0.07
C ASP A 348 12.04 19.28 -0.26
N ALA A 349 12.37 18.28 -1.07
CA ALA A 349 11.53 17.10 -1.28
C ALA A 349 11.36 16.28 0.01
N ALA A 350 12.45 15.99 0.72
CA ALA A 350 12.43 15.26 1.99
C ALA A 350 11.60 16.01 3.05
N GLY A 351 11.78 17.33 3.17
CA GLY A 351 11.03 18.18 4.09
C GLY A 351 9.54 18.29 3.76
N ALA A 352 9.13 18.03 2.51
CA ALA A 352 7.73 17.93 2.10
C ALA A 352 7.15 16.51 2.28
N GLY A 353 7.96 15.51 2.65
CA GLY A 353 7.56 14.10 2.71
C GLY A 353 7.60 13.37 1.35
N ALA A 354 8.17 13.98 0.31
CA ALA A 354 8.32 13.41 -1.02
C ALA A 354 9.62 12.58 -1.10
N HIS A 355 9.68 11.49 -0.33
CA HIS A 355 10.90 10.70 -0.11
C HIS A 355 11.41 10.00 -1.38
N ARG A 356 10.50 9.53 -2.26
CA ARG A 356 10.90 8.98 -3.58
C ARG A 356 11.59 10.02 -4.45
N GLU A 357 11.05 11.23 -4.48
CA GLU A 357 11.62 12.35 -5.22
C GLU A 357 12.96 12.78 -4.60
N ALA A 358 13.07 12.85 -3.28
CA ALA A 358 14.33 13.15 -2.58
C ALA A 358 15.43 12.14 -2.92
N ALA A 359 15.12 10.84 -2.87
CA ALA A 359 16.04 9.78 -3.28
C ALA A 359 16.44 9.90 -4.77
N ALA A 360 15.50 10.22 -5.66
CA ALA A 360 15.79 10.41 -7.08
C ALA A 360 16.74 11.60 -7.32
N GLN A 361 16.54 12.70 -6.61
CA GLN A 361 17.42 13.88 -6.66
C GLN A 361 18.83 13.55 -6.15
N LEU A 362 18.94 12.92 -4.97
CA LEU A 362 20.23 12.50 -4.40
C LEU A 362 20.97 11.51 -5.29
N ARG A 363 20.26 10.61 -5.98
CA ARG A 363 20.87 9.70 -6.94
C ARG A 363 21.52 10.43 -8.12
N LEU A 364 20.93 11.54 -8.59
CA LEU A 364 21.56 12.38 -9.61
C LEU A 364 22.79 13.09 -9.06
N VAL A 365 22.69 13.66 -7.85
CA VAL A 365 23.80 14.31 -7.13
C VAL A 365 25.00 13.36 -6.96
N LEU A 366 24.76 12.14 -6.51
CA LEU A 366 25.81 11.15 -6.22
C LEU A 366 26.54 10.64 -7.48
N ARG A 367 26.00 10.83 -8.69
CA ARG A 367 26.75 10.60 -9.93
C ARG A 367 27.93 11.56 -10.08
N GLU A 368 27.82 12.74 -9.48
CA GLU A 368 28.85 13.79 -9.48
C GLU A 368 29.68 13.80 -8.18
N ARG A 369 29.72 12.66 -7.45
CA ARG A 369 30.40 12.52 -6.14
C ARG A 369 31.84 13.04 -6.06
N HIS A 370 32.56 13.07 -7.19
CA HIS A 370 33.95 13.57 -7.28
C HIS A 370 34.06 15.09 -7.11
N ARG A 371 32.96 15.84 -7.20
CA ARG A 371 32.93 17.30 -7.02
C ARG A 371 32.85 17.76 -5.56
N TYR A 372 32.47 16.87 -4.64
CA TYR A 372 32.24 17.22 -3.24
C TYR A 372 33.45 16.90 -2.37
N ALA A 373 33.67 17.71 -1.34
CA ALA A 373 34.65 17.37 -0.32
C ALA A 373 34.24 16.06 0.39
N PRO A 374 35.19 15.24 0.91
CA PRO A 374 34.84 13.96 1.54
C PRO A 374 33.81 14.07 2.67
N ALA A 375 33.83 15.16 3.44
CA ALA A 375 32.86 15.40 4.52
C ALA A 375 31.45 15.67 3.97
N GLU A 376 31.32 16.53 2.96
CA GLU A 376 30.04 16.84 2.30
C GLU A 376 29.47 15.60 1.59
N LEU A 377 30.34 14.81 0.95
CA LEU A 377 29.93 13.57 0.30
C LEU A 377 29.38 12.55 1.32
N ALA A 378 29.98 12.47 2.50
CA ALA A 378 29.46 11.63 3.58
C ALA A 378 28.05 12.07 4.02
N ASP A 379 27.82 13.37 4.21
CA ASP A 379 26.50 13.92 4.54
C ASP A 379 25.45 13.60 3.45
N LEU A 380 25.82 13.70 2.17
CA LEU A 380 24.92 13.40 1.04
C LEU A 380 24.59 11.91 0.94
N LEU A 381 25.57 11.03 1.20
CA LEU A 381 25.38 9.59 1.23
C LEU A 381 24.50 9.15 2.40
N GLU A 382 24.70 9.73 3.58
CA GLU A 382 23.84 9.52 4.76
C GLU A 382 22.40 9.89 4.46
N ARG A 383 22.16 11.09 3.91
CA ARG A 383 20.81 11.52 3.48
C ARG A 383 20.20 10.56 2.47
N TYR A 384 20.96 10.15 1.45
CA TYR A 384 20.47 9.21 0.45
C TYR A 384 20.13 7.84 1.06
N ALA A 385 20.93 7.38 2.01
CA ALA A 385 20.67 6.14 2.72
C ALA A 385 19.37 6.20 3.53
N VAL A 386 19.12 7.31 4.22
CA VAL A 386 17.88 7.54 4.98
C VAL A 386 16.67 7.60 4.06
N GLU A 387 16.74 8.33 2.93
CA GLU A 387 15.63 8.37 1.97
C GLU A 387 15.34 6.98 1.36
N CYS A 388 16.39 6.24 0.98
CA CYS A 388 16.26 4.87 0.49
C CYS A 388 15.66 3.93 1.55
N TYR A 389 16.07 4.06 2.81
CA TYR A 389 15.46 3.31 3.93
C TYR A 389 13.97 3.62 4.06
N THR A 390 13.58 4.89 3.99
CA THR A 390 12.18 5.34 4.11
C THR A 390 11.30 4.79 2.98
N ILE A 391 11.80 4.73 1.74
CA ILE A 391 11.06 4.22 0.58
C ILE A 391 11.19 2.70 0.37
N ALA A 392 11.76 1.98 1.34
CA ALA A 392 11.97 0.53 1.31
C ALA A 392 13.03 -0.01 0.33
N ASP A 393 13.94 0.83 -0.19
CA ASP A 393 15.07 0.41 -1.04
C ASP A 393 16.30 0.03 -0.18
N SER A 394 16.23 -1.17 0.43
CA SER A 394 17.27 -1.68 1.34
C SER A 394 18.65 -1.71 0.70
N ALA A 395 18.75 -2.14 -0.56
CA ALA A 395 20.03 -2.37 -1.22
C ALA A 395 20.77 -1.06 -1.44
N ALA A 396 20.07 -0.03 -1.93
CA ALA A 396 20.63 1.31 -2.07
C ALA A 396 20.97 1.94 -0.72
N ALA A 397 20.11 1.75 0.30
CA ALA A 397 20.34 2.26 1.65
C ALA A 397 21.61 1.69 2.29
N VAL A 398 21.80 0.37 2.24
CA VAL A 398 23.00 -0.30 2.75
C VAL A 398 24.25 0.19 2.02
N ALA A 399 24.22 0.23 0.69
CA ALA A 399 25.38 0.65 -0.11
C ALA A 399 25.80 2.08 0.22
N ALA A 400 24.85 3.02 0.25
CA ALA A 400 25.12 4.41 0.55
C ALA A 400 25.64 4.62 1.97
N GLN A 401 25.03 3.97 2.97
CA GLN A 401 25.47 4.11 4.36
C GLN A 401 26.86 3.51 4.59
N ARG A 402 27.21 2.42 3.91
CA ARG A 402 28.58 1.85 3.96
C ARG A 402 29.62 2.82 3.40
N ASP A 403 29.33 3.47 2.28
CA ASP A 403 30.19 4.50 1.70
C ASP A 403 30.33 5.72 2.65
N ALA A 404 29.25 6.15 3.30
CA ALA A 404 29.28 7.23 4.30
C ALA A 404 30.19 6.87 5.49
N VAL A 405 29.99 5.69 6.09
CA VAL A 405 30.83 5.17 7.19
C VAL A 405 32.31 5.12 6.80
N ALA A 406 32.63 4.66 5.58
CA ALA A 406 34.01 4.60 5.10
C ALA A 406 34.65 6.01 5.01
N LEU A 407 33.90 7.00 4.53
CA LEU A 407 34.36 8.39 4.47
C LEU A 407 34.54 9.00 5.86
N ARG A 408 33.56 8.85 6.77
CA ARG A 408 33.69 9.34 8.17
C ARG A 408 34.90 8.73 8.86
N ARG A 409 35.15 7.44 8.65
CA ARG A 409 36.33 6.75 9.20
C ARG A 409 37.62 7.37 8.67
N SER A 410 37.70 7.67 7.38
CA SER A 410 38.88 8.31 6.77
C SER A 410 39.12 9.74 7.28
N LEU A 411 38.05 10.44 7.68
CA LEU A 411 38.11 11.80 8.21
C LEU A 411 38.45 11.86 9.70
N GLY A 412 38.36 10.75 10.42
CA GLY A 412 38.57 10.72 11.88
C GLY A 412 37.47 11.40 12.70
N ASP A 413 36.28 11.63 12.11
CA ASP A 413 35.13 12.19 12.83
C ASP A 413 34.45 11.08 13.64
N VAL A 414 34.92 10.88 14.87
CA VAL A 414 34.45 9.85 15.81
C VAL A 414 32.93 9.98 16.06
N ARG A 415 32.42 11.21 16.18
CA ARG A 415 31.01 11.46 16.49
C ARG A 415 30.12 11.06 15.31
N ALA A 416 30.44 11.55 14.12
CA ALA A 416 29.66 11.23 12.91
C ALA A 416 29.80 9.76 12.51
N LEU A 417 31.01 9.18 12.63
CA LEU A 417 31.24 7.76 12.40
C LEU A 417 30.34 6.89 13.32
N GLY A 418 30.27 7.21 14.60
CA GLY A 418 29.42 6.50 15.56
C GLY A 418 27.92 6.58 15.20
N ALA A 419 27.45 7.77 14.82
CA ALA A 419 26.07 7.97 14.37
C ALA A 419 25.77 7.17 13.08
N ASP A 420 26.68 7.21 12.11
CA ASP A 420 26.53 6.52 10.83
C ASP A 420 26.59 5.00 10.98
N LEU A 421 27.43 4.47 11.87
CA LEU A 421 27.49 3.04 12.19
C LEU A 421 26.19 2.56 12.86
N ARG A 422 25.59 3.38 13.73
CA ARG A 422 24.28 3.08 14.32
C ARG A 422 23.19 3.03 13.24
N TRP A 423 23.21 3.96 12.28
CA TRP A 423 22.30 3.92 11.12
C TRP A 423 22.54 2.70 10.24
N LEU A 424 23.79 2.36 9.95
CA LEU A 424 24.16 1.17 9.19
C LEU A 424 23.63 -0.10 9.85
N SER A 425 23.76 -0.20 11.17
CA SER A 425 23.20 -1.29 11.95
C SER A 425 21.68 -1.43 11.78
N ARG A 426 20.96 -0.31 11.90
CA ARG A 426 19.49 -0.28 11.72
C ARG A 426 19.07 -0.69 10.30
N ILE A 427 19.75 -0.18 9.28
CA ILE A 427 19.45 -0.49 7.88
C ILE A 427 19.72 -1.96 7.57
N HIS A 428 20.84 -2.52 8.06
CA HIS A 428 21.12 -3.95 7.90
C HIS A 428 20.07 -4.83 8.58
N TRP A 429 19.66 -4.50 9.80
CA TRP A 429 18.58 -5.23 10.47
C TRP A 429 17.29 -5.20 9.65
N TRP A 430 16.94 -4.03 9.13
CA TRP A 430 15.74 -3.82 8.31
C TRP A 430 15.79 -4.63 7.00
N ALA A 431 16.97 -4.75 6.38
CA ALA A 431 17.22 -5.58 5.20
C ALA A 431 17.23 -7.10 5.49
N GLY A 432 17.28 -7.48 6.77
CA GLY A 432 17.39 -8.87 7.23
C GLY A 432 18.83 -9.40 7.34
N ASP A 433 19.84 -8.54 7.36
CA ASP A 433 21.26 -8.90 7.45
C ASP A 433 21.74 -8.85 8.92
N ALA A 434 21.53 -9.95 9.65
CA ALA A 434 21.76 -9.98 11.10
C ALA A 434 23.23 -9.73 11.52
N ASP A 435 24.18 -10.41 10.88
CA ASP A 435 25.60 -10.33 11.26
C ASP A 435 26.18 -8.92 11.01
N PRO A 436 26.02 -8.31 9.81
CA PRO A 436 26.42 -6.93 9.59
C PRO A 436 25.74 -5.93 10.53
N ALA A 437 24.46 -6.14 10.87
CA ALA A 437 23.75 -5.27 11.82
C ALA A 437 24.41 -5.29 13.21
N GLN A 438 24.77 -6.48 13.69
CA GLN A 438 25.42 -6.67 14.99
C GLN A 438 26.84 -6.09 15.01
N GLU A 439 27.59 -6.25 13.93
CA GLU A 439 28.96 -5.72 13.84
C GLU A 439 28.96 -4.18 13.85
N ALA A 440 28.12 -3.56 13.03
CA ALA A 440 27.99 -2.11 13.00
C ALA A 440 27.51 -1.53 14.36
N ALA A 441 26.63 -2.25 15.07
CA ALA A 441 26.20 -1.84 16.42
C ALA A 441 27.34 -1.86 17.44
N ARG A 442 28.17 -2.91 17.42
CA ARG A 442 29.32 -3.04 18.34
C ARG A 442 30.34 -1.95 18.08
N GLU A 443 30.67 -1.70 16.81
CA GLU A 443 31.60 -0.65 16.43
C GLU A 443 31.05 0.74 16.82
N ALA A 444 29.76 1.00 16.59
CA ALA A 444 29.13 2.26 16.98
C ALA A 444 29.29 2.54 18.48
N VAL A 445 29.04 1.55 19.34
CA VAL A 445 29.23 1.70 20.80
C VAL A 445 30.70 1.96 21.14
N ALA A 446 31.62 1.16 20.60
CA ALA A 446 33.05 1.31 20.89
C ALA A 446 33.60 2.70 20.48
N VAL A 447 33.16 3.22 19.34
CA VAL A 447 33.53 4.56 18.86
C VAL A 447 32.92 5.64 19.75
N LEU A 448 31.65 5.51 20.13
CA LEU A 448 30.93 6.53 20.91
C LEU A 448 31.30 6.56 22.39
N GLU A 449 31.86 5.49 22.96
CA GLU A 449 32.38 5.47 24.33
C GLU A 449 33.48 6.51 24.57
N HIS A 450 34.18 6.91 23.52
CA HIS A 450 35.24 7.91 23.58
C HIS A 450 34.85 9.25 22.94
N ALA A 451 33.63 9.39 22.41
CA ALA A 451 33.18 10.58 21.70
C ALA A 451 32.68 11.70 22.62
N GLY A 452 32.42 11.41 23.90
CA GLY A 452 31.89 12.39 24.87
C GLY A 452 30.44 12.83 24.60
N ASP A 453 29.66 12.06 23.82
CA ASP A 453 28.25 12.32 23.56
C ASP A 453 27.36 11.22 24.18
N ASP A 454 26.84 11.50 25.38
CA ASP A 454 25.96 10.59 26.11
C ASP A 454 24.67 10.26 25.36
N ARG A 455 24.14 11.20 24.54
CA ARG A 455 22.89 10.99 23.78
C ARG A 455 23.11 9.99 22.65
N LEU A 456 24.14 10.17 21.84
CA LEU A 456 24.48 9.24 20.76
C LEU A 456 24.89 7.87 21.33
N LEU A 457 25.67 7.84 22.42
CA LEU A 457 26.02 6.60 23.09
C LEU A 457 24.78 5.88 23.62
N ALA A 458 23.84 6.60 24.26
CA ALA A 458 22.58 6.03 24.72
C ALA A 458 21.81 5.35 23.57
N LEU A 459 21.70 6.02 22.43
CA LEU A 459 21.00 5.49 21.26
C LEU A 459 21.72 4.26 20.67
N ALA A 460 23.05 4.28 20.56
CA ALA A 460 23.82 3.13 20.07
C ALA A 460 23.73 1.90 20.98
N VAL A 461 23.80 2.12 22.30
CA VAL A 461 23.61 1.05 23.29
C VAL A 461 22.17 0.53 23.26
N SER A 462 21.18 1.41 23.09
CA SER A 462 19.76 1.03 22.95
C SER A 462 19.50 0.22 21.68
N ASN A 463 20.15 0.58 20.57
CA ASN A 463 20.13 -0.19 19.32
C ASN A 463 20.73 -1.60 19.51
N THR A 464 21.83 -1.72 20.26
CA THR A 464 22.39 -3.01 20.63
C THR A 464 21.39 -3.83 21.46
N ALA A 465 20.74 -3.21 22.45
CA ALA A 465 19.70 -3.86 23.26
C ALA A 465 18.55 -4.41 22.40
N GLN A 466 18.10 -3.65 21.40
CA GLN A 466 17.09 -4.10 20.43
C GLN A 466 17.56 -5.36 19.69
N LEU A 467 18.76 -5.34 19.11
CA LEU A 467 19.27 -6.49 18.35
C LEU A 467 19.43 -7.74 19.23
N ARG A 468 19.80 -7.57 20.51
CA ARG A 468 19.86 -8.68 21.47
C ARG A 468 18.49 -9.20 21.85
N MET A 469 17.51 -8.32 22.02
CA MET A 469 16.11 -8.69 22.27
C MET A 469 15.55 -9.51 21.11
N LEU A 470 15.75 -9.06 19.87
CA LEU A 470 15.21 -9.71 18.67
C LEU A 470 15.92 -11.03 18.32
N SER A 471 17.15 -11.24 18.81
CA SER A 471 17.88 -12.51 18.69
C SER A 471 17.77 -13.38 19.94
N GLU A 472 16.75 -13.12 20.77
CA GLU A 472 16.41 -13.91 21.96
C GLU A 472 17.51 -13.96 23.04
N ARG A 473 18.47 -13.03 23.01
CA ARG A 473 19.52 -12.85 24.03
C ARG A 473 19.04 -11.87 25.10
N TYR A 474 17.95 -12.24 25.79
CA TYR A 474 17.21 -11.33 26.68
C TYR A 474 18.05 -10.76 27.83
N ALA A 475 18.89 -11.56 28.48
CA ALA A 475 19.76 -11.09 29.56
C ALA A 475 20.71 -9.96 29.11
N GLU A 476 21.32 -10.12 27.94
CA GLU A 476 22.18 -9.07 27.35
C GLU A 476 21.38 -7.86 26.90
N ALA A 477 20.18 -8.08 26.35
CA ALA A 477 19.27 -7.00 25.99
C ALA A 477 18.92 -6.13 27.22
N VAL A 478 18.63 -6.75 28.36
CA VAL A 478 18.37 -6.05 29.63
C VAL A 478 19.63 -5.29 30.08
N THR A 479 20.80 -5.92 30.08
CA THR A 479 22.06 -5.27 30.51
C THR A 479 22.38 -4.03 29.67
N HIS A 480 22.33 -4.14 28.35
CA HIS A 480 22.55 -2.99 27.47
C HIS A 480 21.43 -1.96 27.62
N GLY A 481 20.17 -2.40 27.67
CA GLY A 481 19.02 -1.51 27.73
C GLY A 481 18.95 -0.70 29.02
N GLU A 482 19.31 -1.26 30.17
CA GLU A 482 19.39 -0.53 31.44
C GLU A 482 20.48 0.56 31.41
N ARG A 483 21.63 0.26 30.81
CA ARG A 483 22.67 1.27 30.56
C ARG A 483 22.13 2.39 29.66
N ALA A 484 21.41 2.05 28.58
CA ALA A 484 20.79 3.03 27.71
C ALA A 484 19.71 3.89 28.41
N ILE A 485 18.88 3.28 29.27
CA ILE A 485 17.88 4.01 30.09
C ILE A 485 18.58 5.03 31.00
N SER A 486 19.66 4.63 31.67
CA SER A 486 20.43 5.53 32.54
C SER A 486 21.00 6.72 31.78
N LEU A 487 21.63 6.47 30.62
CA LEU A 487 22.18 7.53 29.77
C LEU A 487 21.07 8.43 29.18
N ALA A 488 19.96 7.86 28.72
CA ALA A 488 18.83 8.62 28.18
C ALA A 488 18.19 9.55 29.21
N ARG A 489 18.03 9.06 30.47
CA ARG A 489 17.56 9.89 31.58
C ARG A 489 18.52 11.04 31.89
N LYS A 490 19.83 10.78 31.87
CA LYS A 490 20.86 11.82 32.07
C LYS A 490 20.83 12.86 30.94
N ALA A 491 20.60 12.42 29.71
CA ALA A 491 20.50 13.29 28.54
C ALA A 491 19.16 14.04 28.43
N GLY A 492 18.14 13.64 29.21
CA GLY A 492 16.80 14.24 29.15
C GLY A 492 16.05 13.93 27.85
N ASP A 493 16.30 12.77 27.24
CA ASP A 493 15.78 12.42 25.91
C ASP A 493 14.65 11.39 25.97
N PRO A 494 13.37 11.81 25.82
CA PRO A 494 12.23 10.90 25.92
C PRO A 494 12.14 9.91 24.76
N ALA A 495 12.66 10.26 23.58
CA ALA A 495 12.67 9.37 22.42
C ALA A 495 13.59 8.17 22.68
N ILE A 496 14.83 8.43 23.13
CA ILE A 496 15.78 7.35 23.45
C ILE A 496 15.31 6.57 24.69
N LEU A 497 14.72 7.25 25.68
CA LEU A 497 14.19 6.60 26.87
C LEU A 497 13.06 5.61 26.52
N SER A 498 12.06 6.04 25.75
CA SER A 498 11.00 5.14 25.27
C SER A 498 11.57 4.00 24.43
N HIS A 499 12.60 4.26 23.61
CA HIS A 499 13.28 3.21 22.86
C HIS A 499 13.94 2.16 23.74
N ALA A 500 14.66 2.57 24.77
CA ALA A 500 15.35 1.65 25.68
C ALA A 500 14.37 0.90 26.59
N LEU A 501 13.37 1.59 27.15
CA LEU A 501 12.30 0.98 27.97
C LEU A 501 11.55 -0.11 27.21
N ASN A 502 11.25 0.14 25.93
CA ASN A 502 10.58 -0.81 25.07
C ASN A 502 11.39 -2.11 24.93
N ASN A 503 12.68 -1.99 24.58
CA ASN A 503 13.55 -3.17 24.41
C ASN A 503 13.68 -3.98 25.71
N VAL A 504 13.88 -3.31 26.85
CA VAL A 504 14.02 -3.98 28.15
C VAL A 504 12.70 -4.60 28.60
N GLY A 505 11.59 -3.88 28.46
CA GLY A 505 10.26 -4.35 28.82
C GLY A 505 9.85 -5.60 28.03
N THR A 506 10.09 -5.59 26.71
CA THR A 506 9.86 -6.76 25.87
C THR A 506 10.76 -7.93 26.25
N ALA A 507 12.07 -7.70 26.43
CA ALA A 507 13.00 -8.76 26.83
C ALA A 507 12.63 -9.39 28.17
N ARG A 508 12.30 -8.57 29.18
CA ARG A 508 11.83 -9.02 30.50
C ARG A 508 10.55 -9.83 30.41
N TRP A 509 9.55 -9.33 29.66
CA TRP A 509 8.29 -10.05 29.49
C TRP A 509 8.52 -11.41 28.84
N ARG A 510 9.38 -11.48 27.82
CA ARG A 510 9.73 -12.75 27.15
C ARG A 510 10.49 -13.72 28.02
N ASP A 511 11.32 -13.22 28.93
CA ASP A 511 12.03 -14.03 29.92
C ASP A 511 11.12 -14.46 31.11
N GLY A 512 9.85 -14.02 31.12
CA GLY A 512 8.87 -14.38 32.14
C GLY A 512 8.86 -13.47 33.38
N ASP A 513 9.56 -12.33 33.34
CA ASP A 513 9.54 -11.34 34.41
C ASP A 513 8.19 -10.58 34.42
N PRO A 514 7.42 -10.63 35.53
CA PRO A 514 6.13 -9.95 35.63
C PRO A 514 6.23 -8.41 35.54
N GLY A 515 7.40 -7.83 35.76
CA GLY A 515 7.66 -6.40 35.58
C GLY A 515 7.76 -5.97 34.11
N GLY A 516 8.06 -6.89 33.19
CA GLY A 516 8.35 -6.57 31.79
C GLY A 516 7.20 -5.87 31.07
N ARG A 517 5.96 -6.35 31.27
CA ARG A 517 4.76 -5.73 30.68
C ARG A 517 4.60 -4.28 31.10
N ARG A 518 4.70 -3.99 32.41
CA ARG A 518 4.54 -2.62 32.94
C ARG A 518 5.58 -1.67 32.35
N GLN A 519 6.81 -2.14 32.20
CA GLN A 519 7.88 -1.33 31.62
C GLN A 519 7.69 -1.09 30.11
N LEU A 520 7.12 -2.05 29.39
CA LEU A 520 6.77 -1.86 27.98
C LEU A 520 5.58 -0.89 27.82
N GLU A 521 4.59 -0.94 28.71
CA GLU A 521 3.50 0.04 28.79
C GLU A 521 4.00 1.45 29.18
N GLU A 522 4.96 1.56 30.11
CA GLU A 522 5.66 2.83 30.42
C GLU A 522 6.35 3.39 29.17
N SER A 523 6.98 2.54 28.36
CA SER A 523 7.62 2.99 27.12
C SER A 523 6.63 3.61 26.13
N LEU A 524 5.39 3.08 26.07
CA LEU A 524 4.32 3.61 25.23
C LEU A 524 3.84 4.96 25.78
N GLU A 525 3.64 5.07 27.09
CA GLU A 525 3.22 6.32 27.74
C GLU A 525 4.25 7.43 27.50
N VAL A 526 5.54 7.16 27.75
CA VAL A 526 6.63 8.14 27.50
C VAL A 526 6.62 8.61 26.05
N ALA A 527 6.46 7.71 25.08
CA ALA A 527 6.43 8.08 23.67
C ALA A 527 5.21 8.93 23.32
N LEU A 528 4.02 8.56 23.80
CA LEU A 528 2.79 9.31 23.56
C LEU A 528 2.83 10.72 24.18
N THR A 529 3.31 10.85 25.42
CA THR A 529 3.44 12.14 26.11
C THR A 529 4.44 13.05 25.41
N ALA A 530 5.53 12.49 24.85
CA ALA A 530 6.53 13.26 24.13
C ALA A 530 6.16 13.56 22.66
N GLY A 531 5.07 13.00 22.14
CA GLY A 531 4.71 13.13 20.72
C GLY A 531 5.58 12.28 19.78
N GLU A 532 6.32 11.30 20.32
CA GLU A 532 7.21 10.41 19.56
C GLU A 532 6.41 9.26 18.93
N VAL A 533 5.63 9.58 17.90
CA VAL A 533 4.62 8.66 17.34
C VAL A 533 5.23 7.36 16.80
N GLU A 534 6.41 7.42 16.18
CA GLU A 534 7.09 6.21 15.69
C GLU A 534 7.39 5.23 16.84
N HIS A 535 7.88 5.75 17.97
CA HIS A 535 8.19 4.94 19.14
C HIS A 535 6.94 4.42 19.84
N ALA A 536 5.85 5.19 19.84
CA ALA A 536 4.55 4.73 20.31
C ALA A 536 4.01 3.57 19.44
N CYS A 537 4.10 3.69 18.11
CA CYS A 537 3.71 2.62 17.18
C CYS A 537 4.53 1.34 17.41
N ARG A 538 5.85 1.48 17.65
CA ARG A 538 6.71 0.34 17.99
C ARG A 538 6.35 -0.30 19.34
N ALA A 539 5.97 0.49 20.34
CA ALA A 539 5.51 -0.05 21.63
C ALA A 539 4.21 -0.82 21.49
N TYR A 540 3.23 -0.30 20.74
CA TYR A 540 2.02 -1.05 20.41
C TYR A 540 2.32 -2.37 19.72
N ALA A 541 3.12 -2.36 18.64
CA ALA A 541 3.48 -3.57 17.92
C ALA A 541 4.12 -4.62 18.85
N ASN A 542 5.11 -4.23 19.66
CA ASN A 542 5.75 -5.18 20.57
C ASN A 542 4.81 -5.72 21.67
N ILE A 543 3.87 -4.91 22.17
CA ILE A 543 2.83 -5.36 23.10
C ILE A 543 1.93 -6.39 22.41
N ILE A 544 1.38 -6.03 21.25
CA ILE A 544 0.46 -6.88 20.49
C ILE A 544 1.14 -8.20 20.13
N TRP A 545 2.35 -8.16 19.57
CA TRP A 545 3.13 -9.35 19.24
C TRP A 545 3.33 -10.29 20.44
N ASN A 546 3.67 -9.75 21.61
CA ASN A 546 3.78 -10.55 22.85
C ASN A 546 2.45 -11.19 23.27
N LEU A 547 1.34 -10.47 23.13
CA LEU A 547 0.01 -10.98 23.44
C LEU A 547 -0.41 -12.08 22.47
N LEU A 548 -0.10 -11.94 21.17
CA LEU A 548 -0.38 -12.96 20.16
C LEU A 548 0.41 -14.26 20.44
N ASP A 549 1.71 -14.15 20.70
CA ASP A 549 2.56 -15.31 20.97
C ASP A 549 2.20 -16.04 22.28
N THR A 550 1.58 -15.34 23.23
CA THR A 550 1.12 -15.92 24.52
C THR A 550 -0.37 -16.28 24.52
N LEU A 551 -1.02 -16.26 23.35
CA LEU A 551 -2.43 -16.61 23.15
C LEU A 551 -3.42 -15.69 23.90
N GLN A 552 -3.00 -14.49 24.30
CA GLN A 552 -3.81 -13.49 25.00
C GLN A 552 -4.59 -12.60 24.01
N TYR A 553 -5.32 -13.24 23.10
CA TYR A 553 -5.95 -12.60 21.95
C TYR A 553 -6.99 -11.53 22.31
N ALA A 554 -7.79 -11.75 23.35
CA ALA A 554 -8.79 -10.79 23.79
C ALA A 554 -8.15 -9.46 24.26
N GLU A 555 -6.94 -9.52 24.83
CA GLU A 555 -6.19 -8.32 25.19
C GLU A 555 -5.54 -7.69 23.96
N ALA A 556 -5.00 -8.48 23.03
CA ALA A 556 -4.47 -7.98 21.77
C ALA A 556 -5.53 -7.19 20.97
N ASP A 557 -6.77 -7.67 20.95
CA ASP A 557 -7.92 -7.03 20.30
C ASP A 557 -8.23 -5.63 20.89
N ARG A 558 -7.77 -5.32 22.12
CA ARG A 558 -7.91 -3.98 22.75
C ARG A 558 -6.82 -3.00 22.31
N PHE A 559 -5.62 -3.50 22.00
CA PHE A 559 -4.48 -2.67 21.59
C PHE A 559 -4.45 -2.43 20.08
N LEU A 560 -4.96 -3.37 19.26
CA LEU A 560 -4.95 -3.28 17.80
C LEU A 560 -5.66 -2.01 17.25
N PRO A 561 -6.93 -1.69 17.60
CA PRO A 561 -7.60 -0.51 17.06
C PRO A 561 -6.90 0.83 17.36
N PRO A 562 -6.53 1.18 18.62
CA PRO A 562 -5.86 2.45 18.88
C PRO A 562 -4.46 2.53 18.25
N ALA A 563 -3.74 1.41 18.13
CA ALA A 563 -2.45 1.36 17.45
C ALA A 563 -2.58 1.67 15.95
N MET A 564 -3.53 1.02 15.27
CA MET A 564 -3.78 1.22 13.85
C MET A 564 -4.25 2.64 13.57
N ASP A 565 -5.14 3.17 14.41
CA ASP A 565 -5.66 4.53 14.32
C ASP A 565 -4.56 5.60 14.54
N LEU A 566 -3.63 5.36 15.48
CA LEU A 566 -2.45 6.21 15.66
C LEU A 566 -1.54 6.18 14.42
N ALA A 567 -1.17 4.99 13.95
CA ALA A 567 -0.30 4.83 12.78
C ALA A 567 -0.94 5.40 11.52
N GLU A 568 -2.26 5.26 11.37
CA GLU A 568 -3.02 5.79 10.24
C GLU A 568 -3.10 7.32 10.27
N ARG A 569 -3.36 7.93 11.44
CA ARG A 569 -3.44 9.39 11.58
C ARG A 569 -2.10 10.09 11.38
N ALA A 570 -1.01 9.48 11.84
CA ALA A 570 0.34 10.01 11.69
C ALA A 570 1.01 9.58 10.36
N GLU A 571 0.29 8.83 9.52
CA GLU A 571 0.76 8.31 8.24
C GLU A 571 2.08 7.51 8.33
N HIS A 572 2.26 6.77 9.42
CA HIS A 572 3.33 5.78 9.54
C HIS A 572 2.92 4.48 8.85
N LEU A 573 2.86 4.51 7.52
CA LEU A 573 2.33 3.41 6.70
C LEU A 573 3.08 2.08 6.88
N GLY A 574 4.39 2.12 7.16
CA GLY A 574 5.17 0.91 7.47
C GLY A 574 4.71 0.21 8.76
N PHE A 575 4.43 0.98 9.81
CA PHE A 575 3.86 0.43 11.05
C PHE A 575 2.40 0.01 10.87
N LEU A 576 1.61 0.76 10.12
CA LEU A 576 0.24 0.36 9.80
C LEU A 576 0.20 -0.99 9.06
N SER A 577 1.12 -1.20 8.12
CA SER A 577 1.25 -2.47 7.40
C SER A 577 1.66 -3.61 8.35
N TYR A 578 2.59 -3.36 9.28
CA TYR A 578 2.97 -4.34 10.31
C TYR A 578 1.78 -4.71 11.23
N LEU A 579 1.02 -3.71 11.71
CA LEU A 579 -0.17 -3.91 12.53
C LEU A 579 -1.28 -4.67 11.79
N HIS A 580 -1.41 -4.48 10.47
CA HIS A 580 -2.28 -5.30 9.65
C HIS A 580 -1.84 -6.77 9.62
N VAL A 581 -0.53 -7.05 9.56
CA VAL A 581 -0.03 -8.43 9.63
C VAL A 581 -0.28 -9.06 11.00
N GLU A 582 -0.16 -8.31 12.10
CA GLU A 582 -0.55 -8.79 13.44
C GLU A 582 -2.05 -9.10 13.53
N LEU A 583 -2.89 -8.24 12.95
CA LEU A 583 -4.33 -8.51 12.82
C LEU A 583 -4.58 -9.75 11.95
N ALA A 584 -3.80 -9.97 10.89
CA ALA A 584 -3.90 -11.17 10.06
C ALA A 584 -3.56 -12.45 10.85
N MET A 585 -2.53 -12.42 11.70
CA MET A 585 -2.18 -13.51 12.61
C MET A 585 -3.32 -13.79 13.60
N ARG A 586 -3.92 -12.74 14.16
CA ARG A 586 -5.10 -12.85 15.04
C ARG A 586 -6.31 -13.48 14.35
N ARG A 587 -6.57 -13.09 13.08
CA ARG A 587 -7.66 -13.63 12.25
C ARG A 587 -7.41 -15.08 11.86
N LEU A 588 -6.16 -15.43 11.54
CA LEU A 588 -5.74 -16.82 11.32
C LEU A 588 -6.04 -17.69 12.54
N ALA A 589 -5.70 -17.23 13.75
CA ALA A 589 -5.99 -17.94 14.99
C ALA A 589 -7.52 -18.11 15.22
N ALA A 590 -8.33 -17.12 14.82
CA ALA A 590 -9.79 -17.19 14.87
C ALA A 590 -10.43 -18.09 13.79
N ALA A 591 -9.62 -18.64 12.87
CA ALA A 591 -10.06 -19.32 11.65
C ALA A 591 -10.91 -18.45 10.70
N ASP A 592 -10.72 -17.13 10.77
CA ASP A 592 -11.34 -16.14 9.88
C ASP A 592 -10.42 -15.94 8.67
N TRP A 593 -10.44 -16.92 7.77
CA TRP A 593 -9.47 -17.04 6.67
C TRP A 593 -9.49 -15.86 5.69
N ASP A 594 -10.67 -15.31 5.38
CA ASP A 594 -10.80 -14.25 4.38
C ASP A 594 -10.22 -12.92 4.90
N ASP A 595 -10.53 -12.56 6.15
CA ASP A 595 -9.91 -11.38 6.76
C ASP A 595 -8.42 -11.61 7.07
N ALA A 596 -7.99 -12.85 7.36
CA ALA A 596 -6.57 -13.17 7.50
C ALA A 596 -5.80 -12.92 6.19
N GLU A 597 -6.30 -13.40 5.04
CA GLU A 597 -5.67 -13.16 3.73
C GLU A 597 -5.64 -11.67 3.39
N LYS A 598 -6.79 -11.01 3.48
CA LYS A 598 -6.94 -9.57 3.21
C LYS A 598 -6.00 -8.70 4.03
N HIS A 599 -5.79 -9.02 5.30
CA HIS A 599 -4.89 -8.25 6.15
C HIS A 599 -3.42 -8.59 5.93
N ALA A 600 -3.10 -9.86 5.62
CA ALA A 600 -1.73 -10.27 5.30
C ALA A 600 -1.22 -9.61 3.99
N GLU A 601 -2.09 -9.36 3.01
CA GLU A 601 -1.73 -8.66 1.77
C GLU A 601 -1.08 -7.29 1.98
N PHE A 602 -1.38 -6.60 3.08
CA PHE A 602 -0.74 -5.32 3.42
C PHE A 602 0.76 -5.46 3.68
N GLY A 603 1.24 -6.63 4.11
CA GLY A 603 2.65 -6.89 4.36
C GLY A 603 3.44 -7.29 3.12
N MET A 604 2.83 -7.42 1.94
CA MET A 604 3.46 -7.96 0.73
C MET A 604 4.43 -7.00 -0.01
N HIS A 605 4.81 -5.90 0.63
CA HIS A 605 5.84 -4.97 0.14
C HIS A 605 7.26 -5.40 0.56
N ASP A 606 8.30 -4.72 0.08
CA ASP A 606 9.70 -5.11 0.31
C ASP A 606 10.23 -4.96 1.76
N PHE A 607 9.44 -4.39 2.68
CA PHE A 607 9.80 -4.35 4.11
C PHE A 607 9.75 -5.75 4.75
N VAL A 608 10.95 -6.34 4.88
CA VAL A 608 11.22 -7.72 5.31
C VAL A 608 10.53 -8.11 6.63
N PRO A 609 10.63 -7.34 7.73
CA PRO A 609 9.97 -7.67 9.00
C PRO A 609 8.46 -7.91 8.92
N ALA A 610 7.71 -7.24 8.01
CA ALA A 610 6.29 -7.50 7.83
C ALA A 610 6.02 -8.56 6.74
N ARG A 611 6.86 -8.61 5.70
CA ARG A 611 6.69 -9.55 4.57
C ARG A 611 6.79 -11.01 5.00
N CYS A 612 7.78 -11.35 5.83
CA CYS A 612 7.96 -12.73 6.30
C CYS A 612 6.71 -13.28 7.04
N PRO A 613 6.16 -12.61 8.07
CA PRO A 613 4.93 -13.08 8.71
C PRO A 613 3.70 -13.02 7.79
N ALA A 614 3.60 -12.05 6.87
CA ALA A 614 2.51 -11.99 5.88
C ALA A 614 2.48 -13.22 4.97
N LEU A 615 3.63 -13.57 4.37
CA LEU A 615 3.80 -14.78 3.56
C LEU A 615 3.43 -16.04 4.35
N THR A 616 3.83 -16.10 5.62
CA THR A 616 3.55 -17.22 6.52
C THR A 616 2.04 -17.37 6.77
N VAL A 617 1.32 -16.27 7.04
CA VAL A 617 -0.14 -16.28 7.23
C VAL A 617 -0.84 -16.72 5.95
N LEU A 618 -0.51 -16.11 4.80
CA LEU A 618 -1.09 -16.47 3.50
C LEU A 618 -0.87 -17.95 3.18
N ALA A 619 0.34 -18.46 3.42
CA ALA A 619 0.64 -19.87 3.22
C ALA A 619 -0.19 -20.76 4.14
N ARG A 620 -0.26 -20.46 5.46
CA ARG A 620 -1.04 -21.27 6.41
C ARG A 620 -2.53 -21.26 6.08
N VAL A 621 -3.11 -20.13 5.66
CA VAL A 621 -4.52 -20.11 5.19
C VAL A 621 -4.69 -21.07 4.01
N ARG A 622 -3.84 -20.98 2.98
CA ARG A 622 -3.93 -21.86 1.80
C ARG A 622 -3.77 -23.33 2.16
N ILE A 623 -2.83 -23.67 3.03
CA ILE A 623 -2.57 -25.03 3.53
C ILE A 623 -3.78 -25.58 4.29
N ARG A 624 -4.39 -24.78 5.16
CA ARG A 624 -5.53 -25.21 5.98
C ARG A 624 -6.82 -25.29 5.18
N ARG A 625 -7.02 -24.40 4.21
CA ARG A 625 -8.22 -24.30 3.36
C ARG A 625 -8.25 -25.32 2.22
N GLY A 626 -7.09 -25.78 1.74
CA GLY A 626 -6.98 -26.65 0.57
C GLY A 626 -7.21 -25.92 -0.77
N GLY A 627 -6.89 -24.62 -0.81
CA GLY A 627 -7.11 -23.72 -1.96
C GLY A 627 -6.13 -23.94 -3.15
N PRO A 628 -6.08 -23.00 -4.12
CA PRO A 628 -5.22 -23.12 -5.30
C PRO A 628 -3.73 -23.30 -4.94
N PRO A 629 -2.92 -23.90 -5.84
CA PRO A 629 -1.50 -24.13 -5.62
C PRO A 629 -0.73 -22.82 -5.34
N GLY A 630 0.46 -22.94 -4.74
CA GLY A 630 1.35 -21.80 -4.45
C GLY A 630 1.67 -21.58 -2.97
N ALA A 631 1.11 -22.36 -2.04
CA ALA A 631 1.50 -22.28 -0.62
C ALA A 631 2.97 -22.66 -0.38
N GLY A 632 3.52 -23.57 -1.19
CA GLY A 632 4.94 -23.95 -1.14
C GLY A 632 5.86 -22.79 -1.51
N GLU A 633 5.57 -22.10 -2.62
CA GLU A 633 6.32 -20.93 -3.08
C GLU A 633 6.37 -19.82 -2.02
N LEU A 634 5.21 -19.53 -1.39
CA LEU A 634 5.14 -18.57 -0.28
C LEU A 634 6.00 -19.00 0.92
N LEU A 635 6.02 -20.29 1.27
CA LEU A 635 6.83 -20.80 2.38
C LEU A 635 8.32 -20.85 2.08
N ASP A 636 8.71 -21.05 0.82
CA ASP A 636 10.10 -21.03 0.40
C ASP A 636 10.63 -19.59 0.44
N GLU A 637 9.88 -18.63 -0.08
CA GLU A 637 10.21 -17.20 0.03
C GLU A 637 10.27 -16.74 1.51
N ALA A 638 9.28 -17.11 2.33
CA ALA A 638 9.28 -16.78 3.75
C ALA A 638 10.49 -17.39 4.49
N TRP A 639 10.90 -18.61 4.11
CA TRP A 639 12.04 -19.29 4.72
C TRP A 639 13.37 -18.64 4.35
N GLU A 640 13.56 -18.26 3.08
CA GLU A 640 14.73 -17.51 2.63
C GLU A 640 14.89 -16.21 3.41
N ILE A 641 13.80 -15.48 3.63
CA ILE A 641 13.80 -14.27 4.43
C ILE A 641 14.15 -14.59 5.89
N ALA A 642 13.44 -15.53 6.52
CA ALA A 642 13.57 -15.85 7.94
C ALA A 642 14.97 -16.32 8.35
N VAL A 643 15.64 -17.13 7.52
CA VAL A 643 16.98 -17.65 7.85
C VAL A 643 18.02 -16.54 7.88
N ARG A 644 17.89 -15.52 7.01
CA ARG A 644 18.82 -14.38 6.98
C ARG A 644 18.71 -13.52 8.24
N THR A 645 17.50 -13.34 8.78
CA THR A 645 17.29 -12.50 9.98
C THR A 645 17.90 -13.12 11.24
N ARG A 646 18.01 -14.45 11.31
CA ARG A 646 18.47 -15.19 12.51
C ARG A 646 17.67 -14.89 13.78
N GLU A 647 16.38 -14.62 13.63
CA GLU A 647 15.46 -14.34 14.74
C GLU A 647 14.42 -15.47 14.83
N LEU A 648 14.23 -16.06 16.02
CA LEU A 648 13.25 -17.16 16.20
C LEU A 648 11.82 -16.69 15.96
N GLN A 649 11.51 -15.42 16.21
CA GLN A 649 10.22 -14.82 15.85
C GLN A 649 9.92 -14.86 14.33
N ARG A 650 10.92 -15.14 13.48
CA ARG A 650 10.75 -15.32 12.02
C ARG A 650 10.88 -16.78 11.63
N THR A 651 11.94 -17.47 12.06
CA THR A 651 12.17 -18.88 11.67
C THR A 651 11.17 -19.84 12.29
N GLY A 652 10.71 -19.58 13.53
CA GLY A 652 9.71 -20.39 14.24
C GLY A 652 8.39 -20.55 13.49
N PRO A 653 7.65 -19.45 13.20
CA PRO A 653 6.39 -19.51 12.48
C PRO A 653 6.49 -20.19 11.10
N VAL A 654 7.57 -19.94 10.36
CA VAL A 654 7.78 -20.52 9.02
C VAL A 654 8.06 -22.03 9.14
N ALA A 655 8.91 -22.45 10.08
CA ALA A 655 9.19 -23.86 10.33
C ALA A 655 7.94 -24.62 10.75
N VAL A 656 7.12 -24.03 11.63
CA VAL A 656 5.81 -24.55 12.02
C VAL A 656 4.89 -24.72 10.81
N ALA A 657 4.77 -23.71 9.95
CA ALA A 657 3.92 -23.77 8.77
C ALA A 657 4.39 -24.83 7.76
N ARG A 658 5.71 -24.95 7.56
CA ARG A 658 6.33 -26.01 6.73
C ARG A 658 6.08 -27.40 7.32
N ALA A 659 6.18 -27.56 8.64
CA ALA A 659 5.88 -28.80 9.34
C ALA A 659 4.41 -29.19 9.22
N GLU A 660 3.47 -28.26 9.44
CA GLU A 660 2.03 -28.48 9.26
C GLU A 660 1.71 -28.90 7.82
N ALA A 661 2.32 -28.25 6.82
CA ALA A 661 2.16 -28.59 5.42
C ALA A 661 2.65 -30.02 5.10
N ALA A 662 3.82 -30.41 5.62
CA ALA A 662 4.38 -31.75 5.44
C ALA A 662 3.51 -32.82 6.12
N TRP A 663 3.07 -32.55 7.35
CA TRP A 663 2.19 -33.45 8.09
C TRP A 663 0.86 -33.69 7.36
N LEU A 664 0.22 -32.64 6.82
CA LEU A 664 -1.02 -32.77 6.05
C LEU A 664 -0.85 -33.59 4.76
N ARG A 665 0.36 -33.69 4.22
CA ARG A 665 0.70 -34.57 3.07
C ARG A 665 1.09 -35.99 3.48
N GLY A 666 1.17 -36.28 4.79
CA GLY A 666 1.65 -37.57 5.28
C GLY A 666 3.16 -37.76 5.15
N ASP A 667 3.93 -36.67 5.22
CA ASP A 667 5.40 -36.66 5.07
C ASP A 667 6.09 -36.39 6.43
N PRO A 668 6.30 -37.42 7.28
CA PRO A 668 6.95 -37.24 8.58
C PRO A 668 8.43 -36.82 8.45
N ALA A 669 9.11 -37.20 7.38
CA ALA A 669 10.49 -36.78 7.13
C ALA A 669 10.57 -35.27 6.88
N GLY A 670 9.64 -34.73 6.08
CA GLY A 670 9.49 -33.29 5.86
C GLY A 670 9.15 -32.51 7.14
N VAL A 671 8.35 -33.07 8.04
CA VAL A 671 8.08 -32.48 9.36
C VAL A 671 9.38 -32.33 10.17
N VAL A 672 10.17 -33.40 10.26
CA VAL A 672 11.44 -33.38 11.01
C VAL A 672 12.44 -32.41 10.38
N ALA A 673 12.55 -32.42 9.05
CA ALA A 673 13.45 -31.52 8.32
C ALA A 673 13.11 -30.04 8.55
N ALA A 674 11.82 -29.70 8.66
CA ALA A 674 11.38 -28.34 8.92
C ALA A 674 11.54 -27.93 10.39
N ALA A 675 11.10 -28.78 11.33
CA ALA A 675 10.97 -28.39 12.74
C ALA A 675 12.22 -28.65 13.60
N ALA A 676 12.99 -29.71 13.34
CA ALA A 676 14.06 -30.13 14.26
C ALA A 676 15.20 -29.11 14.40
N PRO A 677 15.72 -28.48 13.32
CA PRO A 677 16.79 -27.48 13.44
C PRO A 677 16.37 -26.28 14.27
N VAL A 678 15.14 -25.80 14.07
CA VAL A 678 14.60 -24.63 14.78
C VAL A 678 14.23 -24.99 16.22
N PHE A 679 13.71 -26.19 16.47
CA PHE A 679 13.47 -26.68 17.83
C PHE A 679 14.76 -26.78 18.64
N ALA A 680 15.86 -27.27 18.04
CA ALA A 680 17.15 -27.34 18.71
C ALA A 680 17.65 -25.95 19.15
N GLN A 681 17.47 -24.94 18.30
CA GLN A 681 17.77 -23.54 18.65
C GLN A 681 16.86 -23.01 19.78
N ALA A 682 15.55 -23.26 19.70
CA ALA A 682 14.57 -22.78 20.68
C ALA A 682 14.67 -23.49 22.04
N ARG A 683 15.11 -24.75 22.07
CA ARG A 683 15.20 -25.57 23.29
C ARG A 683 16.11 -24.94 24.34
N ASP A 684 17.23 -24.37 23.90
CA ASP A 684 18.28 -23.87 24.78
C ASP A 684 18.00 -22.43 25.26
N LEU A 685 16.85 -21.85 24.87
CA LEU A 685 16.45 -20.48 25.18
C LEU A 685 15.24 -20.48 26.14
N PRO A 686 15.36 -19.83 27.31
CA PRO A 686 14.24 -19.61 28.23
C PRO A 686 13.11 -18.81 27.54
N GLY A 687 11.85 -19.22 27.75
CA GLY A 687 10.70 -18.49 27.20
C GLY A 687 10.59 -18.46 25.67
N ALA A 688 11.39 -19.29 24.95
CA ALA A 688 11.45 -19.25 23.49
C ALA A 688 10.07 -19.46 22.84
N PRO A 689 9.65 -18.55 21.93
CA PRO A 689 8.39 -18.67 21.24
C PRO A 689 8.39 -19.92 20.35
N TYR A 690 7.21 -20.46 20.04
CA TYR A 690 7.02 -21.64 19.17
C TYR A 690 7.66 -22.96 19.63
N ARG A 691 8.43 -23.01 20.74
CA ARG A 691 9.06 -24.24 21.25
C ARG A 691 8.06 -25.37 21.46
N ALA A 692 6.94 -25.09 22.11
CA ALA A 692 5.89 -26.07 22.36
C ALA A 692 5.23 -26.58 21.07
N GLU A 693 5.00 -25.70 20.07
CA GLU A 693 4.41 -26.06 18.78
C GLU A 693 5.37 -26.90 17.93
N LEU A 694 6.65 -26.50 17.86
CA LEU A 694 7.70 -27.25 17.17
C LEU A 694 7.86 -28.66 17.79
N GLY A 695 7.90 -28.75 19.13
CA GLY A 695 7.95 -30.03 19.85
C GLY A 695 6.73 -30.91 19.60
N TYR A 696 5.53 -30.32 19.50
CA TYR A 696 4.31 -31.01 19.13
C TYR A 696 4.40 -31.64 17.73
N TRP A 697 4.84 -30.88 16.72
CA TRP A 697 5.00 -31.42 15.36
C TRP A 697 6.03 -32.54 15.29
N LEU A 698 7.17 -32.40 15.98
CA LEU A 698 8.18 -33.44 16.07
C LEU A 698 7.64 -34.71 16.75
N THR A 699 6.85 -34.55 17.81
CA THR A 699 6.18 -35.68 18.49
C THR A 699 5.24 -36.41 17.53
N LEU A 700 4.44 -35.68 16.75
CA LEU A 700 3.55 -36.28 15.74
C LEU A 700 4.30 -37.02 14.63
N ALA A 701 5.51 -36.60 14.30
CA ALA A 701 6.37 -37.28 13.33
C ALA A 701 7.16 -38.46 13.94
N GLY A 702 7.00 -38.75 15.23
CA GLY A 702 7.73 -39.81 15.94
C GLY A 702 9.20 -39.45 16.23
N HIS A 703 9.58 -38.18 16.14
CA HIS A 703 10.92 -37.72 16.49
C HIS A 703 11.06 -37.52 18.01
N PRO A 704 12.10 -38.07 18.66
CA PRO A 704 12.30 -37.89 20.10
C PRO A 704 12.48 -36.43 20.48
N VAL A 705 11.64 -35.93 21.39
CA VAL A 705 11.76 -34.59 21.97
C VAL A 705 11.72 -34.68 23.50
N PRO A 706 12.48 -33.83 24.23
CA PRO A 706 12.34 -33.72 25.67
C PRO A 706 10.92 -33.33 26.08
N ALA A 707 10.45 -33.81 27.23
CA ALA A 707 9.13 -33.43 27.74
C ALA A 707 9.09 -31.94 28.07
N ASP A 708 8.08 -31.22 27.55
CA ASP A 708 7.78 -29.84 27.92
C ASP A 708 6.65 -29.85 28.96
N ASP A 709 6.97 -29.45 30.19
CA ASP A 709 6.02 -29.52 31.30
C ASP A 709 5.05 -28.35 31.40
N THR A 710 5.17 -27.34 30.54
CA THR A 710 4.29 -26.17 30.55
C THR A 710 2.83 -26.51 30.23
N ASP A 711 1.92 -25.67 30.70
CA ASP A 711 0.49 -25.76 30.38
C ASP A 711 0.15 -25.22 28.96
N HIS A 712 1.15 -24.99 28.12
CA HIS A 712 0.93 -24.58 26.74
C HIS A 712 0.09 -25.66 26.01
N PRO A 713 -0.98 -25.30 25.28
CA PRO A 713 -1.86 -26.29 24.67
C PRO A 713 -1.16 -27.31 23.76
N TYR A 714 -0.19 -26.87 22.94
CA TYR A 714 0.65 -27.79 22.16
C TYR A 714 1.48 -28.75 23.00
N ALA A 715 2.09 -28.31 24.11
CA ALA A 715 2.84 -29.18 25.02
C ALA A 715 1.92 -30.21 25.69
N LEU A 716 0.68 -29.82 26.03
CA LEU A 716 -0.35 -30.74 26.53
C LEU A 716 -0.75 -31.79 25.47
N GLN A 717 -0.95 -31.38 24.21
CA GLN A 717 -1.26 -32.31 23.12
C GLN A 717 -0.11 -33.29 22.85
N ALA A 718 1.15 -32.82 22.88
CA ALA A 718 2.32 -33.68 22.73
C ALA A 718 2.38 -34.77 23.82
N ARG A 719 1.94 -34.44 25.04
CA ARG A 719 1.83 -35.38 26.18
C ARG A 719 0.53 -36.20 26.18
N GLY A 720 -0.30 -36.10 25.13
CA GLY A 720 -1.57 -36.82 25.03
C GLY A 720 -2.71 -36.25 25.89
N GLN A 721 -2.54 -35.09 26.54
CA GLN A 721 -3.57 -34.42 27.34
C GLN A 721 -4.51 -33.55 26.48
N TRP A 722 -4.98 -34.11 25.37
CA TRP A 722 -5.73 -33.39 24.33
C TRP A 722 -7.04 -32.76 24.83
N ARG A 723 -7.73 -33.34 25.82
CA ARG A 723 -8.95 -32.74 26.42
C ARG A 723 -8.68 -31.41 27.09
N ARG A 724 -7.56 -31.33 27.82
CA ARG A 724 -7.15 -30.11 28.52
C ARG A 724 -6.72 -29.05 27.51
N ALA A 725 -5.95 -29.46 26.51
CA ALA A 725 -5.56 -28.58 25.40
C ALA A 725 -6.78 -28.04 24.62
N ALA A 726 -7.75 -28.89 24.28
CA ALA A 726 -8.97 -28.49 23.58
C ALA A 726 -9.75 -27.41 24.35
N LYS A 727 -9.87 -27.53 25.68
CA LYS A 727 -10.50 -26.49 26.53
C LYS A 727 -9.74 -25.17 26.48
N LEU A 728 -8.40 -25.21 26.50
CA LEU A 728 -7.58 -24.01 26.42
C LEU A 728 -7.67 -23.35 25.04
N TRP A 729 -7.66 -24.12 23.95
CA TRP A 729 -7.87 -23.60 22.61
C TRP A 729 -9.25 -22.97 22.43
N GLN A 730 -10.29 -23.59 23.01
CA GLN A 730 -11.64 -23.02 23.01
C GLN A 730 -11.68 -21.69 23.77
N ALA A 731 -11.07 -21.63 24.95
CA ALA A 731 -11.00 -20.41 25.77
C ALA A 731 -10.21 -19.29 25.07
N ALA A 732 -9.16 -19.63 24.33
CA ALA A 732 -8.38 -18.68 23.54
C ALA A 732 -9.09 -18.23 22.25
N GLY A 733 -10.18 -18.91 21.84
CA GLY A 733 -10.86 -18.61 20.58
C GLY A 733 -10.12 -19.12 19.34
N CYS A 734 -9.47 -20.29 19.45
CA CYS A 734 -8.77 -20.98 18.37
C CYS A 734 -9.55 -22.22 17.91
N PRO A 735 -10.59 -22.05 17.06
CA PRO A 735 -11.51 -23.14 16.71
C PRO A 735 -10.85 -24.23 15.85
N TYR A 736 -9.87 -23.88 15.01
CA TYR A 736 -9.12 -24.86 14.22
C TYR A 736 -8.29 -25.78 15.13
N GLU A 737 -7.46 -25.18 15.98
CA GLU A 737 -6.61 -25.90 16.93
C GLU A 737 -7.44 -26.70 17.95
N HIS A 738 -8.58 -26.16 18.40
CA HIS A 738 -9.56 -26.88 19.22
C HIS A 738 -10.05 -28.17 18.55
N ALA A 739 -10.49 -28.08 17.29
CA ALA A 739 -10.95 -29.23 16.53
C ALA A 739 -9.82 -30.25 16.29
N VAL A 740 -8.60 -29.78 16.01
CA VAL A 740 -7.41 -30.64 15.84
C VAL A 740 -7.08 -31.38 17.14
N ALA A 741 -7.18 -30.72 18.30
CA ALA A 741 -6.98 -31.36 19.60
C ALA A 741 -8.04 -32.43 19.89
N LEU A 742 -9.33 -32.14 19.65
CA LEU A 742 -10.40 -33.13 19.78
C LEU A 742 -10.19 -34.35 18.87
N ALA A 743 -9.65 -34.14 17.68
CA ALA A 743 -9.36 -35.21 16.74
C ALA A 743 -8.29 -36.20 17.22
N GLN A 744 -7.51 -35.89 18.25
CA GLN A 744 -6.56 -36.83 18.87
C GLN A 744 -7.25 -37.89 19.73
N SER A 745 -8.53 -37.71 20.08
CA SER A 745 -9.30 -38.75 20.78
C SER A 745 -9.34 -40.05 19.97
N ALA A 746 -9.30 -41.18 20.67
CA ALA A 746 -9.53 -42.50 20.08
C ALA A 746 -11.02 -42.75 19.81
N GLU A 747 -11.91 -42.00 20.45
CA GLU A 747 -13.36 -42.19 20.37
C GLU A 747 -13.93 -41.64 19.05
N PRO A 748 -14.69 -42.45 18.28
CA PRO A 748 -15.34 -42.00 17.05
C PRO A 748 -16.23 -40.75 17.20
N THR A 749 -16.90 -40.60 18.35
CA THR A 749 -17.81 -39.46 18.62
C THR A 749 -17.07 -38.13 18.67
N ASP A 750 -15.91 -38.11 19.31
CA ASP A 750 -15.06 -36.92 19.43
C ASP A 750 -14.49 -36.55 18.05
N LYS A 751 -14.04 -37.55 17.27
CA LYS A 751 -13.57 -37.35 15.89
C LYS A 751 -14.66 -36.85 14.95
N LEU A 752 -15.92 -37.29 15.10
CA LEU A 752 -17.06 -36.78 14.33
C LEU A 752 -17.39 -35.32 14.67
N THR A 753 -17.27 -34.96 15.96
CA THR A 753 -17.42 -33.57 16.42
C THR A 753 -16.33 -32.68 15.82
N ALA A 754 -15.07 -33.12 15.88
CA ALA A 754 -13.94 -32.43 15.26
C ALA A 754 -14.12 -32.29 13.73
N LEU A 755 -14.56 -33.35 13.05
CA LEU A 755 -14.83 -33.33 11.61
C LEU A 755 -15.89 -32.28 11.25
N THR A 756 -16.97 -32.21 12.03
CA THR A 756 -18.04 -31.22 11.80
C THR A 756 -17.51 -29.81 11.93
N ALA A 757 -16.73 -29.53 12.99
CA ALA A 757 -16.11 -28.21 13.18
C ALA A 757 -15.16 -27.84 12.03
N LEU A 758 -14.31 -28.77 11.59
CA LEU A 758 -13.38 -28.53 10.48
C LEU A 758 -14.10 -28.32 9.14
N ASP A 759 -15.19 -29.04 8.90
CA ASP A 759 -16.03 -28.83 7.71
C ASP A 759 -16.69 -27.44 7.72
N THR A 760 -17.19 -26.99 8.86
CA THR A 760 -17.73 -25.62 9.03
C THR A 760 -16.68 -24.55 8.76
N LEU A 761 -15.44 -24.78 9.22
CA LEU A 761 -14.33 -23.87 8.94
C LEU A 761 -13.82 -23.96 7.49
N GLY A 762 -14.24 -24.95 6.69
CA GLY A 762 -13.66 -25.20 5.37
C GLY A 762 -12.21 -25.69 5.41
N ALA A 763 -11.81 -26.35 6.50
CA ALA A 763 -10.47 -26.90 6.71
C ALA A 763 -10.27 -28.27 6.03
N GLU A 764 -10.37 -28.28 4.70
CA GLU A 764 -10.57 -29.47 3.87
C GLU A 764 -9.45 -30.53 4.00
N PRO A 765 -8.15 -30.19 3.99
CA PRO A 765 -7.07 -31.16 4.11
C PRO A 765 -7.10 -31.95 5.43
N ARG A 766 -7.32 -31.28 6.57
CA ARG A 766 -7.40 -31.99 7.86
C ARG A 766 -8.69 -32.78 8.00
N ALA A 767 -9.82 -32.25 7.54
CA ALA A 767 -11.08 -32.98 7.50
C ALA A 767 -10.95 -34.28 6.68
N ARG A 768 -10.24 -34.25 5.55
CA ARG A 768 -9.96 -35.43 4.72
C ARG A 768 -9.20 -36.52 5.48
N LEU A 769 -8.19 -36.16 6.26
CA LEU A 769 -7.44 -37.11 7.10
C LEU A 769 -8.33 -37.73 8.18
N ILE A 770 -9.14 -36.94 8.89
CA ILE A 770 -10.05 -37.47 9.92
C ILE A 770 -11.08 -38.43 9.32
N ARG A 771 -11.60 -38.15 8.11
CA ARG A 771 -12.48 -39.10 7.42
C ARG A 771 -11.76 -40.43 7.13
N ALA A 772 -10.48 -40.41 6.77
CA ALA A 772 -9.70 -41.63 6.58
C ALA A 772 -9.50 -42.39 7.91
N GLU A 773 -9.17 -41.68 9.00
CA GLU A 773 -9.06 -42.25 10.34
C GLU A 773 -10.39 -42.91 10.79
N LEU A 774 -11.52 -42.23 10.63
CA LEU A 774 -12.85 -42.75 10.96
C LEU A 774 -13.23 -44.00 10.15
N ARG A 775 -12.85 -44.06 8.86
CA ARG A 775 -13.03 -45.27 8.04
C ARG A 775 -12.19 -46.43 8.58
N GLY A 776 -10.95 -46.16 9.00
CA GLY A 776 -10.08 -47.14 9.65
C GLY A 776 -10.68 -47.69 10.95
N LEU A 777 -11.42 -46.87 11.70
CA LEU A 777 -12.15 -47.26 12.91
C LEU A 777 -13.50 -47.95 12.63
N GLY A 778 -13.88 -48.18 11.37
CA GLY A 778 -15.11 -48.90 10.99
C GLY A 778 -16.40 -48.07 11.06
N VAL A 779 -16.31 -46.74 11.15
CA VAL A 779 -17.48 -45.85 11.20
C VAL A 779 -18.18 -45.81 9.84
N ARG A 780 -19.44 -46.26 9.79
CA ARG A 780 -20.21 -46.40 8.53
C ARG A 780 -20.79 -45.09 8.01
N HIS A 781 -21.19 -44.18 8.90
CA HIS A 781 -21.82 -42.91 8.55
C HIS A 781 -20.86 -41.75 8.82
N ILE A 782 -20.09 -41.38 7.79
CA ILE A 782 -19.13 -40.27 7.86
C ILE A 782 -19.67 -39.11 7.01
N PRO A 783 -19.95 -37.93 7.60
CA PRO A 783 -20.38 -36.76 6.86
C PRO A 783 -19.39 -36.40 5.74
N ARG A 784 -19.90 -36.16 4.53
CA ARG A 784 -19.09 -35.78 3.37
C ARG A 784 -18.64 -34.31 3.38
N GLY A 785 -19.12 -33.52 4.33
CA GLY A 785 -18.93 -32.07 4.37
C GLY A 785 -19.71 -31.34 3.26
N PRO A 786 -19.82 -30.01 3.33
CA PRO A 786 -20.37 -29.21 2.23
C PRO A 786 -19.48 -29.33 1.00
N LEU A 787 -20.08 -29.51 -0.19
CA LEU A 787 -19.35 -29.51 -1.46
C LEU A 787 -18.84 -28.09 -1.73
N ALA A 788 -17.69 -27.94 -2.42
CA ALA A 788 -17.13 -26.63 -2.79
C ALA A 788 -18.17 -25.72 -3.47
N ALA A 789 -19.05 -26.28 -4.31
CA ALA A 789 -20.15 -25.58 -4.98
C ALA A 789 -21.31 -25.10 -4.06
N THR A 790 -21.25 -25.42 -2.76
CA THR A 790 -22.30 -25.12 -1.76
C THR A 790 -21.79 -24.37 -0.55
N ARG A 791 -20.49 -24.06 -0.49
CA ARG A 791 -19.82 -23.47 0.67
C ARG A 791 -20.27 -22.05 0.97
N ASP A 792 -20.54 -21.26 -0.06
CA ASP A 792 -20.95 -19.86 0.05
C ASP A 792 -22.48 -19.71 0.20
N ASN A 793 -23.21 -20.83 0.21
CA ASN A 793 -24.65 -20.84 0.41
C ASN A 793 -24.97 -21.10 1.91
N PRO A 794 -25.64 -20.18 2.61
CA PRO A 794 -25.98 -20.33 4.04
C PRO A 794 -26.76 -21.60 4.40
N ALA A 795 -27.46 -22.21 3.43
CA ALA A 795 -28.23 -23.45 3.61
C ALA A 795 -27.57 -24.67 2.93
N GLY A 796 -26.34 -24.55 2.44
CA GLY A 796 -25.61 -25.65 1.78
C GLY A 796 -26.29 -26.17 0.52
N LEU A 797 -27.11 -25.34 -0.15
CA LEU A 797 -27.82 -25.72 -1.38
C LEU A 797 -26.89 -25.64 -2.59
N THR A 798 -26.98 -26.63 -3.49
CA THR A 798 -26.35 -26.57 -4.83
C THR A 798 -27.04 -25.51 -5.69
N GLU A 799 -26.35 -24.99 -6.71
CA GLU A 799 -26.95 -24.05 -7.68
C GLU A 799 -28.26 -24.60 -8.28
N ARG A 800 -28.29 -25.90 -8.58
CA ARG A 800 -29.49 -26.56 -9.09
C ARG A 800 -30.62 -26.63 -8.06
N GLN A 801 -30.29 -26.84 -6.78
CA GLN A 801 -31.26 -26.77 -5.68
C GLN A 801 -31.73 -25.34 -5.42
N LEU A 802 -30.87 -24.33 -5.61
CA LEU A 802 -31.22 -22.92 -5.50
C LEU A 802 -32.20 -22.50 -6.61
N GLN A 803 -31.98 -22.97 -7.84
CA GLN A 803 -32.92 -22.79 -8.95
C GLN A 803 -34.28 -23.42 -8.64
N VAL A 804 -34.29 -24.63 -8.05
CA VAL A 804 -35.53 -25.28 -7.60
C VAL A 804 -36.19 -24.48 -6.48
N VAL A 805 -35.44 -23.95 -5.51
CA VAL A 805 -35.98 -23.10 -4.43
C VAL A 805 -36.59 -21.80 -4.97
N ARG A 806 -35.94 -21.12 -5.92
CA ARG A 806 -36.48 -19.92 -6.57
C ARG A 806 -37.84 -20.21 -7.21
N LEU A 807 -37.95 -21.32 -7.95
CA LEU A 807 -39.20 -21.72 -8.59
C LEU A 807 -40.25 -22.26 -7.60
N LEU A 808 -39.84 -22.81 -6.45
CA LEU A 808 -40.75 -23.18 -5.37
C LEU A 808 -41.36 -21.94 -4.69
N VAL A 809 -40.60 -20.85 -4.56
CA VAL A 809 -41.06 -19.57 -4.02
C VAL A 809 -42.10 -18.93 -4.95
N ASP A 810 -41.89 -19.06 -6.26
CA ASP A 810 -42.86 -18.64 -7.30
C ASP A 810 -44.14 -19.51 -7.32
N GLY A 811 -44.24 -20.55 -6.49
CA GLY A 811 -45.44 -21.37 -6.32
C GLY A 811 -45.60 -22.51 -7.33
N LEU A 812 -44.58 -22.79 -8.14
CA LEU A 812 -44.67 -23.82 -9.20
C LEU A 812 -44.74 -25.24 -8.63
N THR A 813 -45.49 -26.09 -9.33
CA THR A 813 -45.55 -27.54 -9.10
C THR A 813 -44.30 -28.24 -9.64
N ASN A 814 -44.04 -29.48 -9.19
CA ASN A 814 -42.83 -30.20 -9.60
C ASN A 814 -42.82 -30.50 -11.11
N ALA A 815 -43.99 -30.61 -11.74
CA ALA A 815 -44.12 -30.78 -13.19
C ALA A 815 -43.74 -29.49 -13.96
N GLU A 816 -44.15 -28.33 -13.46
CA GLU A 816 -43.81 -27.02 -14.05
C GLU A 816 -42.33 -26.68 -13.85
N ILE A 817 -41.78 -26.98 -12.67
CA ILE A 817 -40.34 -26.86 -12.39
C ILE A 817 -39.54 -27.78 -13.34
N ALA A 818 -40.00 -29.01 -13.53
CA ALA A 818 -39.35 -29.99 -14.41
C ALA A 818 -39.34 -29.51 -15.87
N ALA A 819 -40.45 -28.96 -16.35
CA ALA A 819 -40.55 -28.36 -17.68
C ALA A 819 -39.63 -27.14 -17.84
N ARG A 820 -39.58 -26.25 -16.85
CA ARG A 820 -38.79 -25.01 -16.89
C ARG A 820 -37.29 -25.24 -16.76
N LEU A 821 -36.90 -26.28 -16.02
CA LEU A 821 -35.51 -26.70 -15.84
C LEU A 821 -35.05 -27.76 -16.86
N VAL A 822 -35.94 -28.21 -17.76
CA VAL A 822 -35.69 -29.24 -18.79
C VAL A 822 -35.13 -30.54 -18.18
N VAL A 823 -35.82 -31.08 -17.18
CA VAL A 823 -35.48 -32.35 -16.49
C VAL A 823 -36.72 -33.18 -16.20
N SER A 824 -36.57 -34.42 -15.74
CA SER A 824 -37.71 -35.26 -15.35
C SER A 824 -38.36 -34.79 -14.04
N VAL A 825 -39.67 -35.03 -13.88
CA VAL A 825 -40.40 -34.75 -12.62
C VAL A 825 -39.76 -35.47 -11.43
N ARG A 826 -39.32 -36.72 -11.63
CA ARG A 826 -38.61 -37.50 -10.61
C ARG A 826 -37.30 -36.84 -10.16
N THR A 827 -36.59 -36.17 -11.07
CA THR A 827 -35.38 -35.40 -10.75
C THR A 827 -35.71 -34.20 -9.86
N VAL A 828 -36.81 -33.50 -10.17
CA VAL A 828 -37.30 -32.38 -9.35
C VAL A 828 -37.76 -32.87 -7.98
N ASP A 829 -38.48 -33.98 -7.88
CA ASP A 829 -38.91 -34.56 -6.59
C ASP A 829 -37.72 -34.83 -5.67
N ASN A 830 -36.64 -35.39 -6.23
CA ASN A 830 -35.40 -35.61 -5.48
C ASN A 830 -34.74 -34.30 -5.03
N HIS A 831 -34.73 -33.27 -5.88
CA HIS A 831 -34.20 -31.96 -5.50
C HIS A 831 -35.07 -31.27 -4.44
N VAL A 832 -36.40 -31.31 -4.56
CA VAL A 832 -37.33 -30.74 -3.58
C VAL A 832 -37.18 -31.44 -2.23
N ARG A 833 -37.06 -32.77 -2.19
CA ARG A 833 -36.81 -33.50 -0.95
C ARG A 833 -35.49 -33.09 -0.31
N ALA A 834 -34.42 -33.01 -1.09
CA ALA A 834 -33.10 -32.59 -0.60
C ALA A 834 -33.09 -31.12 -0.13
N VAL A 835 -33.90 -30.26 -0.75
CA VAL A 835 -34.10 -28.86 -0.33
C VAL A 835 -34.84 -28.80 1.01
N LEU A 836 -35.92 -29.56 1.18
CA LEU A 836 -36.69 -29.63 2.43
C LEU A 836 -35.81 -30.12 3.58
N ASP A 837 -35.04 -31.18 3.36
CA ASP A 837 -34.10 -31.73 4.34
C ASP A 837 -33.04 -30.70 4.73
N LYS A 838 -32.44 -30.00 3.77
CA LYS A 838 -31.38 -29.01 4.01
C LYS A 838 -31.88 -27.72 4.67
N LEU A 839 -33.12 -27.32 4.41
CA LEU A 839 -33.75 -26.14 5.03
C LEU A 839 -34.45 -26.47 6.36
N GLY A 840 -34.47 -27.74 6.78
CA GLY A 840 -35.20 -28.19 7.97
C GLY A 840 -36.70 -27.92 7.89
N ALA A 841 -37.27 -27.88 6.68
CA ALA A 841 -38.64 -27.48 6.44
C ALA A 841 -39.52 -28.70 6.12
N PRO A 842 -40.59 -28.97 6.88
CA PRO A 842 -41.44 -30.14 6.63
C PRO A 842 -42.43 -29.94 5.47
N THR A 843 -42.60 -28.70 4.98
CA THR A 843 -43.48 -28.39 3.85
C THR A 843 -42.82 -27.45 2.85
N ARG A 844 -43.23 -27.53 1.58
CA ARG A 844 -42.76 -26.66 0.49
C ARG A 844 -42.95 -25.17 0.79
N ARG A 845 -44.05 -24.82 1.48
CA ARG A 845 -44.38 -23.45 1.87
C ARG A 845 -43.42 -22.93 2.93
N GLN A 846 -43.08 -23.76 3.90
CA GLN A 846 -42.08 -23.41 4.92
C GLN A 846 -40.66 -23.36 4.36
N ALA A 847 -40.32 -24.20 3.38
CA ALA A 847 -39.04 -24.09 2.67
C ALA A 847 -38.89 -22.76 1.94
N ALA A 848 -39.96 -22.29 1.27
CA ALA A 848 -39.97 -20.99 0.61
C ALA A 848 -39.80 -19.83 1.61
N VAL A 849 -40.54 -19.85 2.72
CA VAL A 849 -40.41 -18.84 3.80
C VAL A 849 -38.99 -18.84 4.37
N ARG A 850 -38.44 -20.02 4.67
CA ARG A 850 -37.11 -20.16 5.26
C ARG A 850 -36.00 -19.71 4.29
N ALA A 851 -36.18 -19.94 3.00
CA ALA A 851 -35.26 -19.47 1.98
C ALA A 851 -35.22 -17.93 1.88
N THR A 852 -36.38 -17.27 2.01
CA THR A 852 -36.47 -15.81 2.07
C THR A 852 -35.87 -15.24 3.36
N GLU A 853 -36.14 -15.85 4.52
CA GLU A 853 -35.54 -15.45 5.81
C GLU A 853 -34.01 -15.54 5.82
N LEU A 854 -33.45 -16.53 5.12
CA LEU A 854 -32.01 -16.76 5.00
C LEU A 854 -31.35 -15.93 3.88
N GLY A 855 -32.10 -15.06 3.19
CA GLY A 855 -31.57 -14.21 2.12
C GLY A 855 -31.08 -14.97 0.88
N LEU A 856 -31.55 -16.20 0.65
CA LEU A 856 -31.04 -17.09 -0.41
C LEU A 856 -31.50 -16.69 -1.83
N LEU A 857 -32.37 -15.69 -1.94
CA LEU A 857 -33.05 -15.28 -3.17
C LEU A 857 -32.56 -13.93 -3.72
N ASP A 858 -31.67 -13.22 -3.01
CA ASP A 858 -31.11 -11.96 -3.47
C ASP A 858 -30.08 -12.21 -4.58
N ASP A 859 -30.34 -11.71 -5.80
CA ASP A 859 -29.41 -11.82 -6.92
C ASP A 859 -28.18 -10.91 -6.69
N ARG A 860 -27.15 -11.44 -6.02
CA ARG A 860 -25.79 -10.93 -6.15
C ARG A 860 -25.12 -11.54 -7.38
N ARG A 861 -25.29 -10.89 -8.53
CA ARG A 861 -24.21 -10.74 -9.51
C ARG A 861 -23.53 -9.41 -9.22
N THR A 862 -22.43 -9.47 -8.48
CA THR A 862 -21.37 -8.45 -8.49
C THR A 862 -20.24 -9.00 -9.33
#